data_AF-A0A954I8L8-F1
#
_entry.id   AF-A0A954I8L8-F1
#
_cell.length_a   1.000
_cell.length_b   1.000
_cell.length_c   1.000
_cell.angle_alpha   90.00
_cell.angle_beta   90.00
_cell.angle_gamma   90.00
#
_symmetry.space_group_name_H-M   'P 1'
#
loop_
_entity.id
_entity.type
_entity.pdbx_description
1 polymer ?
#
loop_
_entity_poly.entity_id
_entity_poly.type
_entity_poly.pdbx_seq_one_letter_code
_entity_poly.pdbx_strand_id
1 'polypeptide(L)'
;MCRCLLRSVATAILISSSVVAFAQTQQQLEILDQANPWYPDRDFPALRTPAWVGEKDVEAVVVLAIDDMREPAKYEAYLRPILNRLKQIDGRAPVSMMTCRVDPTDPQLQSWLNEGLSIEVHTVDHPCPILNGGDLAKARSTYERCVDLMSQIPGNQPVAFRTPCCDSLNTVSPRFYSEIFAQTTEQGRSLQIDSSVFNFFTAADPEIPRELILDAAGHERFQKYRPRNLRRGDTVHDNFVNFIENYPYPYVIDGTCWQFPCVAPSDWSAQHLHGVNNPVTVDDWKAALDITVVKQGVFNLVFHPHGWMSAEQIVELIDHAVEKHGRKVQFLTFREAADRLNRALTDGVPLRDAPADVRVRVSHQQLRRERIAATDLRALTAGQLRQLNTMDGRKTPPLIREDGTHSGAFLHDGFLCWQTEDTAELPDLIRRVAISDLEQQEAHQQRLRELPPVMIGAASVDVTPTTPVRLTGYGNRASESEGVAAQIHARALVIGGPAALAKSESRTGITDVPLTVLITVDNCGVPQDVVDQVCTALAESHQLSRERITISSTHTHSGPWLRGFAPNIFASIPDEHAEHLQMYEQQLIGQLIDVVEQAVARRRAGRLSVGSGQAGFAINRRSLRDGQWVGFGEVPDGPADHQLPILAAHDSAGKLIAVLAGYACHATTETGTFNQISGDWPGFAADLLEQQLAEHGHEQAVALIAIGCGADANPTPRGTHEQAQQHGQTVATEVLRLLQSPASVSPPAAGAAMVNSGGQPMRLIDPRVMCRMTRIDLPHGPLPSQEEWEHRASQDGVTGAHARYFLNLLKDGQTVPAVVPDYPVQTWCFGDDLAMVFLGGEVVVDYAIRLGDMFDANRLWVNAYSNDVPCYIASRRILREGGYEVDSSMLYYRRPTRLAPEAEDLICDAVQKLLPHSFYSPELQADFPGPRSPEESLAALHVASGLR
;
A
#
# COMPACT_ATOMS: atom_id res chain seq x y z
N MET A 1 -34.58 -39.15 42.06
CA MET A 1 -33.24 -39.80 41.92
C MET A 1 -33.01 -40.36 40.51
N CYS A 2 -33.30 -39.62 39.44
CA CYS A 2 -33.05 -40.10 38.07
C CYS A 2 -32.82 -38.95 37.07
N ARG A 3 -31.93 -38.00 37.40
CA ARG A 3 -31.53 -36.90 36.49
C ARG A 3 -30.04 -36.47 36.56
N CYS A 4 -29.15 -37.30 37.11
CA CYS A 4 -27.71 -36.95 37.21
C CYS A 4 -26.73 -37.88 36.48
N LEU A 5 -27.19 -38.83 35.65
CA LEU A 5 -26.31 -39.82 35.00
C LEU A 5 -26.22 -39.73 33.47
N LEU A 6 -26.79 -38.70 32.83
CA LEU A 6 -26.73 -38.49 31.38
C LEU A 6 -25.81 -37.33 30.93
N ARG A 7 -25.06 -36.71 31.85
CA ARG A 7 -24.09 -35.65 31.52
C ARG A 7 -22.62 -36.09 31.48
N SER A 8 -22.29 -37.33 31.86
CA SER A 8 -20.89 -37.76 32.00
C SER A 8 -20.35 -38.61 30.85
N VAL A 9 -21.16 -38.94 29.82
CA VAL A 9 -20.71 -39.71 28.64
C VAL A 9 -20.53 -38.81 27.40
N ALA A 10 -21.11 -37.61 27.38
CA ALA A 10 -20.92 -36.65 26.28
C ALA A 10 -19.56 -35.91 26.35
N THR A 11 -18.92 -35.85 27.51
CA THR A 11 -17.63 -35.17 27.70
C THR A 11 -16.43 -36.04 27.32
N ALA A 12 -16.58 -37.37 27.25
CA ALA A 12 -15.47 -38.27 26.94
C ALA A 12 -15.25 -38.48 25.43
N ILE A 13 -16.28 -38.29 24.59
CA ILE A 13 -16.17 -38.43 23.13
C ILE A 13 -15.68 -37.14 22.45
N LEU A 14 -15.85 -35.98 23.11
CA LEU A 14 -15.33 -34.69 22.65
C LEU A 14 -13.84 -34.45 22.95
N ILE A 15 -13.25 -35.26 23.85
CA ILE A 15 -11.81 -35.19 24.19
C ILE A 15 -10.99 -36.10 23.24
N SER A 16 -11.59 -37.14 22.65
CA SER A 16 -10.89 -37.98 21.67
C SER A 16 -10.84 -37.38 20.26
N SER A 17 -11.79 -36.52 19.87
CA SER A 17 -11.77 -35.82 18.57
C SER A 17 -10.89 -34.56 18.58
N SER A 18 -10.73 -33.91 19.73
CA SER A 18 -9.86 -32.74 19.90
C SER A 18 -8.38 -33.12 20.02
N VAL A 19 -8.04 -34.31 20.53
CA VAL A 19 -6.64 -34.80 20.56
C VAL A 19 -6.18 -35.28 19.16
N VAL A 20 -7.07 -35.81 18.33
CA VAL A 20 -6.75 -36.18 16.93
C VAL A 20 -6.67 -34.93 16.04
N ALA A 21 -7.54 -33.93 16.25
CA ALA A 21 -7.45 -32.66 15.55
C ALA A 21 -6.19 -31.86 15.94
N PHE A 22 -5.86 -31.75 17.24
CA PHE A 22 -4.62 -31.08 17.70
C PHE A 22 -3.36 -31.79 17.21
N ALA A 23 -3.34 -33.13 17.16
CA ALA A 23 -2.20 -33.87 16.61
C ALA A 23 -2.04 -33.66 15.10
N GLN A 24 -3.14 -33.58 14.34
CA GLN A 24 -3.09 -33.22 12.91
C GLN A 24 -2.67 -31.76 12.68
N THR A 25 -3.12 -30.80 13.50
CA THR A 25 -2.69 -29.40 13.39
C THR A 25 -1.22 -29.25 13.75
N GLN A 26 -0.74 -29.94 14.79
CA GLN A 26 0.65 -29.88 15.22
C GLN A 26 1.60 -30.54 14.20
N GLN A 27 1.16 -31.64 13.55
CA GLN A 27 1.89 -32.30 12.48
C GLN A 27 1.86 -31.50 11.16
N GLN A 28 0.82 -30.67 10.91
CA GLN A 28 0.76 -29.73 9.79
C GLN A 28 1.59 -28.45 10.02
N LEU A 29 1.79 -28.04 11.28
CA LEU A 29 2.53 -26.82 11.66
C LEU A 29 4.06 -27.01 11.68
N GLU A 30 4.56 -28.24 11.84
CA GLU A 30 6.01 -28.57 11.71
C GLU A 30 6.50 -28.55 10.26
N ILE A 31 5.60 -28.56 9.28
CA ILE A 31 5.92 -28.75 7.84
C ILE A 31 6.48 -27.47 7.19
N LEU A 32 6.30 -26.28 7.78
CA LEU A 32 6.26 -25.06 6.96
C LEU A 32 7.29 -23.96 7.31
N ASP A 33 8.01 -24.06 8.44
CA ASP A 33 9.32 -23.37 8.60
C ASP A 33 10.39 -24.02 7.69
N GLN A 34 10.06 -25.15 7.07
CA GLN A 34 10.96 -25.90 6.19
C GLN A 34 11.04 -25.28 4.78
N ALA A 35 9.98 -24.63 4.29
CA ALA A 35 9.89 -24.16 2.89
C ALA A 35 10.51 -22.77 2.62
N ASN A 36 10.96 -22.05 3.65
CA ASN A 36 11.72 -20.80 3.44
C ASN A 36 13.09 -21.15 2.83
N PRO A 37 13.48 -20.63 1.66
CA PRO A 37 14.76 -20.95 1.05
C PRO A 37 15.94 -20.11 1.57
N TRP A 38 15.72 -19.01 2.31
CA TRP A 38 16.76 -18.02 2.66
C TRP A 38 17.24 -18.11 4.12
N TYR A 39 16.94 -19.19 4.82
CA TYR A 39 17.32 -19.33 6.23
C TYR A 39 18.81 -19.59 6.52
N PRO A 40 19.65 -20.12 5.61
CA PRO A 40 21.06 -20.35 5.94
C PRO A 40 21.81 -19.03 6.12
N ASP A 41 22.56 -18.97 7.20
CA ASP A 41 23.52 -17.90 7.50
C ASP A 41 24.92 -18.50 7.71
N ARG A 42 25.93 -17.66 7.92
CA ARG A 42 27.32 -18.10 8.15
C ARG A 42 27.45 -19.09 9.32
N ASP A 43 26.60 -18.97 10.34
CA ASP A 43 26.67 -19.76 11.56
C ASP A 43 25.80 -21.05 11.46
N PHE A 44 25.07 -21.23 10.36
CA PHE A 44 24.27 -22.43 10.10
C PHE A 44 25.17 -23.66 9.83
N PRO A 45 24.77 -24.87 10.28
CA PRO A 45 25.58 -26.08 10.08
C PRO A 45 25.87 -26.38 8.60
N ALA A 46 27.14 -26.28 8.21
CA ALA A 46 27.60 -26.52 6.84
C ALA A 46 27.67 -28.00 6.46
N LEU A 47 26.97 -28.40 5.40
CA LEU A 47 27.17 -29.70 4.74
C LEU A 47 28.38 -29.63 3.81
N ARG A 48 29.58 -29.70 4.40
CA ARG A 48 30.85 -29.58 3.68
C ARG A 48 31.07 -30.74 2.71
N THR A 49 31.66 -30.44 1.56
CA THR A 49 31.90 -31.38 0.45
C THR A 49 32.49 -32.74 0.87
N PRO A 50 33.54 -32.82 1.73
CA PRO A 50 34.10 -34.11 2.14
C PRO A 50 33.10 -35.06 2.82
N ALA A 51 32.01 -34.54 3.40
CA ALA A 51 31.04 -35.33 4.13
C ALA A 51 30.08 -36.13 3.23
N TRP A 52 29.93 -35.76 1.95
CA TRP A 52 28.94 -36.37 1.06
C TRP A 52 29.49 -36.77 -0.32
N VAL A 53 30.61 -36.20 -0.75
CA VAL A 53 31.15 -36.42 -2.10
C VAL A 53 31.59 -37.87 -2.33
N GLY A 54 32.17 -38.51 -1.29
CA GLY A 54 32.56 -39.93 -1.28
C GLY A 54 34.02 -40.21 -1.62
N GLU A 55 34.79 -39.22 -2.10
CA GLU A 55 36.22 -39.35 -2.41
C GLU A 55 37.13 -38.73 -1.37
N LYS A 56 38.24 -39.43 -1.11
CA LYS A 56 39.32 -38.94 -0.27
C LYS A 56 40.04 -37.80 -1.01
N ASP A 57 40.34 -36.72 -0.30
CA ASP A 57 41.08 -35.53 -0.75
C ASP A 57 40.28 -34.49 -1.57
N VAL A 58 38.98 -34.70 -1.83
CA VAL A 58 38.10 -33.69 -2.47
C VAL A 58 37.55 -32.74 -1.41
N GLU A 59 37.89 -31.45 -1.55
CA GLU A 59 37.50 -30.37 -0.64
C GLU A 59 36.37 -29.51 -1.19
N ALA A 60 36.21 -29.39 -2.52
CA ALA A 60 35.12 -28.64 -3.14
C ALA A 60 34.60 -29.32 -4.42
N VAL A 61 33.32 -29.07 -4.72
CA VAL A 61 32.68 -29.52 -5.97
C VAL A 61 32.43 -28.32 -6.85
N VAL A 62 32.69 -28.47 -8.16
CA VAL A 62 32.32 -27.50 -9.19
C VAL A 62 31.17 -28.09 -10.01
N VAL A 63 30.06 -27.37 -10.07
CA VAL A 63 28.94 -27.65 -10.99
C VAL A 63 28.92 -26.55 -12.03
N LEU A 64 29.13 -26.93 -13.29
CA LEU A 64 28.98 -26.03 -14.44
C LEU A 64 27.57 -26.24 -15.01
N ALA A 65 26.70 -25.26 -14.80
CA ALA A 65 25.31 -25.30 -15.24
C ALA A 65 25.02 -24.24 -16.30
N ILE A 66 24.71 -24.69 -17.52
CA ILE A 66 24.39 -23.83 -18.65
C ILE A 66 22.86 -23.72 -18.82
N ASP A 67 22.37 -22.49 -18.96
CA ASP A 67 20.93 -22.18 -18.91
C ASP A 67 20.29 -21.99 -20.29
N ASP A 68 18.95 -21.99 -20.32
CA ASP A 68 18.12 -21.67 -21.49
C ASP A 68 18.20 -22.61 -22.68
N MET A 69 18.51 -23.90 -22.49
CA MET A 69 18.63 -24.81 -23.64
C MET A 69 17.31 -24.96 -24.40
N ARG A 70 17.34 -24.57 -25.68
CA ARG A 70 16.25 -24.67 -26.67
C ARG A 70 16.70 -25.24 -28.02
N GLU A 71 17.97 -25.05 -28.36
CA GLU A 71 18.51 -25.31 -29.70
C GLU A 71 19.80 -26.12 -29.59
N PRO A 72 19.76 -27.47 -29.63
CA PRO A 72 20.91 -28.30 -29.31
C PRO A 72 22.21 -27.94 -30.05
N ALA A 73 22.12 -27.60 -31.35
CA ALA A 73 23.28 -27.23 -32.17
C ALA A 73 24.02 -25.98 -31.68
N LYS A 74 23.31 -24.96 -31.18
CA LYS A 74 23.92 -23.72 -30.66
C LYS A 74 24.71 -24.02 -29.38
N TYR A 75 24.12 -24.80 -28.49
CA TYR A 75 24.73 -25.19 -27.22
C TYR A 75 25.93 -26.10 -27.44
N GLU A 76 25.82 -27.03 -28.40
CA GLU A 76 26.92 -27.91 -28.79
C GLU A 76 28.13 -27.11 -29.29
N ALA A 77 27.92 -26.14 -30.19
CA ALA A 77 29.00 -25.33 -30.73
C ALA A 77 29.74 -24.54 -29.64
N TYR A 78 29.01 -23.96 -28.68
CA TYR A 78 29.58 -23.22 -27.56
C TYR A 78 30.29 -24.13 -26.55
N LEU A 79 29.69 -25.27 -26.21
CA LEU A 79 30.20 -26.17 -25.17
C LEU A 79 31.39 -26.99 -25.64
N ARG A 80 31.54 -27.28 -26.95
CA ARG A 80 32.52 -28.26 -27.42
C ARG A 80 33.96 -28.03 -26.89
N PRO A 81 34.52 -26.82 -26.83
CA PRO A 81 35.82 -26.58 -26.20
C PRO A 81 35.84 -26.94 -24.71
N ILE A 82 34.78 -26.60 -23.97
CA ILE A 82 34.60 -26.89 -22.54
C ILE A 82 34.51 -28.40 -22.30
N LEU A 83 33.68 -29.11 -23.05
CA LEU A 83 33.50 -30.56 -22.92
C LEU A 83 34.80 -31.32 -23.25
N ASN A 84 35.52 -30.88 -24.28
CA ASN A 84 36.82 -31.46 -24.63
C ASN A 84 37.83 -31.28 -23.50
N ARG A 85 37.86 -30.11 -22.84
CA ARG A 85 38.77 -29.86 -21.73
C ARG A 85 38.44 -30.72 -20.51
N LEU A 86 37.17 -30.80 -20.12
CA LEU A 86 36.72 -31.64 -19.00
C LEU A 86 37.06 -33.12 -19.22
N LYS A 87 36.89 -33.63 -20.45
CA LYS A 87 37.27 -35.00 -20.81
C LYS A 87 38.75 -35.29 -20.68
N GLN A 88 39.61 -34.30 -20.91
CA GLN A 88 41.06 -34.48 -20.70
C GLN A 88 41.41 -34.61 -19.21
N ILE A 89 40.58 -34.07 -18.31
CA ILE A 89 40.79 -34.08 -16.86
C ILE A 89 40.31 -35.40 -16.25
N ASP A 90 39.07 -35.81 -16.57
CA ASP A 90 38.39 -36.92 -15.87
C ASP A 90 37.76 -37.97 -16.83
N GLY A 91 38.07 -37.91 -18.12
CA GLY A 91 37.50 -38.82 -19.14
C GLY A 91 36.01 -38.62 -19.44
N ARG A 92 35.33 -37.78 -18.66
CA ARG A 92 33.90 -37.41 -18.77
C ARG A 92 33.77 -35.91 -19.02
N ALA A 93 32.58 -35.47 -19.43
CA ALA A 93 32.26 -34.05 -19.60
C ALA A 93 31.11 -33.61 -18.65
N PRO A 94 31.36 -33.49 -17.33
CA PRO A 94 30.33 -33.11 -16.36
C PRO A 94 29.89 -31.65 -16.56
N VAL A 95 28.80 -31.48 -17.30
CA VAL A 95 28.05 -30.21 -17.45
C VAL A 95 26.57 -30.52 -17.30
N SER A 96 25.85 -29.69 -16.55
CA SER A 96 24.40 -29.77 -16.40
C SER A 96 23.71 -28.75 -17.29
N MET A 97 22.75 -29.20 -18.08
CA MET A 97 22.05 -28.38 -19.08
C MET A 97 20.63 -28.06 -18.61
N MET A 98 20.39 -26.85 -18.12
CA MET A 98 19.04 -26.42 -17.74
C MET A 98 18.22 -26.14 -19.01
N THR A 99 17.19 -26.96 -19.24
CA THR A 99 16.52 -27.02 -20.54
C THR A 99 15.09 -26.48 -20.45
N CYS A 100 14.71 -25.61 -21.38
CA CYS A 100 13.34 -25.11 -21.50
C CYS A 100 12.47 -26.06 -22.32
N ARG A 101 12.83 -26.23 -23.60
CA ARG A 101 12.04 -26.97 -24.58
C ARG A 101 12.94 -27.54 -25.66
N VAL A 102 12.84 -28.83 -25.90
CA VAL A 102 13.59 -29.54 -26.95
C VAL A 102 12.73 -30.67 -27.54
N ASP A 103 13.09 -31.16 -28.72
CA ASP A 103 12.59 -32.44 -29.24
C ASP A 103 13.27 -33.58 -28.46
N PRO A 104 12.53 -34.42 -27.71
CA PRO A 104 13.13 -35.51 -26.93
C PRO A 104 13.86 -36.57 -27.75
N THR A 105 13.65 -36.57 -29.08
CA THR A 105 14.26 -37.52 -30.02
C THR A 105 15.50 -36.99 -30.72
N ASP A 106 15.92 -35.75 -30.45
CA ASP A 106 17.12 -35.17 -31.04
C ASP A 106 18.38 -36.02 -30.69
N PRO A 107 19.14 -36.50 -31.70
CA PRO A 107 20.27 -37.39 -31.48
C PRO A 107 21.41 -36.75 -30.66
N GLN A 108 21.52 -35.43 -30.66
CA GLN A 108 22.54 -34.71 -29.89
C GLN A 108 22.35 -34.94 -28.38
N LEU A 109 21.10 -35.10 -27.92
CA LEU A 109 20.80 -35.35 -26.50
C LEU A 109 21.40 -36.68 -26.04
N GLN A 110 21.33 -37.72 -26.88
CA GLN A 110 21.94 -39.02 -26.59
C GLN A 110 23.48 -38.94 -26.64
N SER A 111 24.05 -38.16 -27.56
CA SER A 111 25.50 -37.91 -27.56
C SER A 111 25.94 -37.31 -26.23
N TRP A 112 25.27 -36.26 -25.77
CA TRP A 112 25.60 -35.60 -24.50
C TRP A 112 25.47 -36.51 -23.28
N LEU A 113 24.40 -37.29 -23.18
CA LEU A 113 24.24 -38.26 -22.08
C LEU A 113 25.37 -39.30 -22.08
N ASN A 114 25.79 -39.79 -23.24
CA ASN A 114 26.91 -40.73 -23.37
C ASN A 114 28.28 -40.09 -23.04
N GLU A 115 28.42 -38.78 -23.22
CA GLU A 115 29.62 -38.01 -22.86
C GLU A 115 29.70 -37.66 -21.36
N GLY A 116 28.60 -37.84 -20.61
CA GLY A 116 28.52 -37.62 -19.18
C GLY A 116 27.83 -36.32 -18.74
N LEU A 117 27.11 -35.65 -19.65
CA LEU A 117 26.29 -34.48 -19.30
C LEU A 117 24.97 -34.92 -18.65
N SER A 118 24.33 -34.01 -17.90
CA SER A 118 22.95 -34.16 -17.46
C SER A 118 22.03 -33.14 -18.11
N ILE A 119 20.80 -33.54 -18.42
CA ILE A 119 19.78 -32.67 -19.03
C ILE A 119 18.70 -32.42 -17.98
N GLU A 120 18.69 -31.20 -17.45
CA GLU A 120 17.94 -30.77 -16.28
C GLU A 120 16.79 -29.82 -16.67
N VAL A 121 15.98 -29.43 -15.69
CA VAL A 121 14.72 -28.72 -15.91
C VAL A 121 14.90 -27.21 -15.71
N HIS A 122 14.40 -26.44 -16.67
CA HIS A 122 14.15 -25.00 -16.49
C HIS A 122 12.63 -24.78 -16.47
N THR A 123 12.02 -24.04 -17.38
CA THR A 123 10.57 -24.07 -17.60
C THR A 123 10.27 -24.10 -19.09
N VAL A 124 9.12 -24.63 -19.52
CA VAL A 124 8.81 -24.71 -20.96
C VAL A 124 8.71 -23.34 -21.60
N ASP A 125 8.11 -22.38 -20.90
CA ASP A 125 7.83 -21.07 -21.49
C ASP A 125 8.90 -20.03 -21.16
N HIS A 126 9.76 -20.29 -20.17
CA HIS A 126 10.69 -19.31 -19.58
C HIS A 126 9.98 -18.00 -19.21
N PRO A 127 8.92 -18.04 -18.37
CA PRO A 127 8.36 -16.82 -17.82
C PRO A 127 9.38 -16.21 -16.86
N CYS A 128 9.82 -15.00 -17.16
CA CYS A 128 10.64 -14.18 -16.26
C CYS A 128 9.82 -12.92 -15.94
N PRO A 129 9.27 -12.80 -14.73
CA PRO A 129 9.37 -13.74 -13.60
C PRO A 129 8.47 -15.00 -13.71
N ILE A 130 8.70 -16.02 -12.87
CA ILE A 130 7.92 -17.28 -12.92
C ILE A 130 6.46 -17.08 -12.49
N LEU A 131 6.19 -16.22 -11.49
CA LEU A 131 4.84 -15.84 -11.05
C LEU A 131 4.33 -14.56 -11.74
N ASN A 132 4.65 -14.37 -13.02
CA ASN A 132 4.22 -13.19 -13.77
C ASN A 132 2.67 -13.03 -13.76
N GLY A 133 2.18 -11.91 -13.22
CA GLY A 133 0.75 -11.65 -13.08
C GLY A 133 0.06 -12.36 -11.91
N GLY A 134 0.83 -12.93 -10.97
CA GLY A 134 0.30 -13.57 -9.76
C GLY A 134 -0.43 -14.90 -9.99
N ASP A 135 -0.34 -15.45 -11.19
CA ASP A 135 -1.02 -16.69 -11.57
C ASP A 135 -0.20 -17.93 -11.18
N LEU A 136 -0.45 -18.43 -9.96
CA LEU A 136 0.22 -19.63 -9.45
C LEU A 136 -0.07 -20.88 -10.28
N ALA A 137 -1.29 -21.00 -10.85
CA ALA A 137 -1.65 -22.15 -11.67
C ALA A 137 -0.84 -22.18 -12.97
N LYS A 138 -0.60 -21.02 -13.58
CA LYS A 138 0.27 -20.89 -14.76
C LYS A 138 1.73 -21.20 -14.44
N ALA A 139 2.25 -20.71 -13.30
CA ALA A 139 3.60 -21.04 -12.86
C ALA A 139 3.79 -22.55 -12.64
N ARG A 140 2.81 -23.18 -11.97
CA ARG A 140 2.78 -24.64 -11.81
C ARG A 140 2.77 -25.36 -13.15
N SER A 141 1.90 -24.94 -14.07
CA SER A 141 1.78 -25.58 -15.39
C SER A 141 3.07 -25.52 -16.21
N THR A 142 3.80 -24.39 -16.20
CA THR A 142 5.05 -24.28 -16.97
C THR A 142 6.16 -25.16 -16.41
N TYR A 143 6.20 -25.33 -15.07
CA TYR A 143 7.12 -26.20 -14.37
C TYR A 143 6.83 -27.68 -14.67
N GLU A 144 5.59 -28.13 -14.40
CA GLU A 144 5.21 -29.54 -14.55
C GLU A 144 5.37 -30.02 -15.99
N ARG A 145 4.97 -29.22 -16.98
CA ARG A 145 5.19 -29.54 -18.40
C ARG A 145 6.67 -29.71 -18.75
N CYS A 146 7.56 -28.95 -18.13
CA CYS A 146 9.00 -29.03 -18.39
C CYS A 146 9.59 -30.29 -17.79
N VAL A 147 9.24 -30.61 -16.53
CA VAL A 147 9.62 -31.87 -15.88
C VAL A 147 9.19 -33.05 -16.74
N ASP A 148 7.92 -33.05 -17.17
CA ASP A 148 7.34 -34.11 -17.98
C ASP A 148 7.95 -34.19 -19.39
N LEU A 149 8.41 -33.09 -19.97
CA LEU A 149 9.11 -33.09 -21.25
C LEU A 149 10.53 -33.67 -21.09
N MET A 150 11.28 -33.25 -20.08
CA MET A 150 12.69 -33.66 -19.91
C MET A 150 12.83 -35.16 -19.62
N SER A 151 11.87 -35.76 -18.91
CA SER A 151 11.90 -37.22 -18.69
C SER A 151 11.29 -38.05 -19.83
N GLN A 152 10.87 -37.43 -20.95
CA GLN A 152 10.60 -38.16 -22.21
C GLN A 152 11.87 -38.48 -23.00
N ILE A 153 13.00 -37.81 -22.71
CA ILE A 153 14.27 -38.08 -23.36
C ILE A 153 14.75 -39.48 -22.93
N PRO A 154 15.00 -40.42 -23.86
CA PRO A 154 15.41 -41.78 -23.51
C PRO A 154 16.65 -41.81 -22.61
N GLY A 155 16.57 -42.48 -21.47
CA GLY A 155 17.68 -42.60 -20.52
C GLY A 155 17.98 -41.36 -19.69
N ASN A 156 17.28 -40.24 -19.91
CA ASN A 156 17.44 -39.04 -19.09
C ASN A 156 16.71 -39.18 -17.75
N GLN A 157 17.35 -38.68 -16.70
CA GLN A 157 16.79 -38.64 -15.34
C GLN A 157 17.06 -37.24 -14.79
N PRO A 158 16.21 -36.26 -15.11
CA PRO A 158 16.37 -34.91 -14.59
C PRO A 158 16.19 -34.94 -13.07
N VAL A 159 17.08 -34.26 -12.35
CA VAL A 159 17.03 -34.14 -10.88
C VAL A 159 17.03 -32.70 -10.41
N ALA A 160 17.46 -31.75 -11.25
CA ALA A 160 17.60 -30.35 -10.88
C ALA A 160 16.63 -29.45 -11.62
N PHE A 161 16.25 -28.37 -10.95
CA PHE A 161 15.51 -27.25 -11.48
C PHE A 161 16.27 -25.94 -11.24
N ARG A 162 16.03 -24.98 -12.11
CA ARG A 162 16.35 -23.57 -11.86
C ARG A 162 15.18 -22.71 -12.31
N THR A 163 14.81 -21.71 -11.51
CA THR A 163 13.81 -20.72 -11.90
C THR A 163 14.37 -19.83 -13.01
N PRO A 164 13.59 -19.47 -14.05
CA PRO A 164 13.99 -18.49 -15.06
C PRO A 164 14.62 -17.23 -14.45
N CYS A 165 15.74 -16.78 -15.01
CA CYS A 165 16.52 -15.64 -14.50
C CYS A 165 17.00 -15.79 -13.04
N CYS A 166 16.93 -16.99 -12.43
CA CYS A 166 17.01 -17.22 -10.98
C CYS A 166 16.10 -16.26 -10.18
N ASP A 167 15.00 -15.86 -10.82
CA ASP A 167 14.07 -14.86 -10.35
C ASP A 167 14.67 -13.54 -9.87
N SER A 168 15.51 -12.92 -10.72
CA SER A 168 16.08 -11.59 -10.51
C SER A 168 15.06 -10.46 -10.27
N LEU A 169 13.76 -10.74 -10.41
CA LEU A 169 12.63 -9.84 -10.17
C LEU A 169 11.87 -10.15 -8.87
N ASN A 170 12.40 -11.00 -8.01
CA ASN A 170 11.88 -11.29 -6.68
C ASN A 170 10.50 -11.94 -6.64
N THR A 171 10.22 -12.91 -7.52
CA THR A 171 8.94 -13.62 -7.46
C THR A 171 8.98 -15.01 -6.84
N VAL A 172 10.13 -15.50 -6.40
CA VAL A 172 10.22 -16.80 -5.73
C VAL A 172 9.84 -16.55 -4.28
N SER A 173 8.80 -17.23 -3.81
CA SER A 173 8.36 -17.24 -2.41
C SER A 173 8.43 -18.67 -1.86
N PRO A 174 8.31 -18.85 -0.53
CA PRO A 174 8.15 -20.18 0.06
C PRO A 174 7.02 -21.00 -0.58
N ARG A 175 6.01 -20.35 -1.18
CA ARG A 175 4.92 -21.02 -1.92
C ARG A 175 5.41 -21.80 -3.12
N PHE A 176 6.40 -21.31 -3.85
CA PHE A 176 6.97 -22.06 -4.97
C PHE A 176 7.50 -23.42 -4.48
N TYR A 177 8.22 -23.42 -3.37
CA TYR A 177 8.80 -24.63 -2.81
C TYR A 177 7.75 -25.59 -2.24
N SER A 178 6.75 -25.08 -1.50
CA SER A 178 5.72 -25.93 -0.87
C SER A 178 4.60 -26.38 -1.83
N GLU A 179 4.17 -25.51 -2.75
CA GLU A 179 2.98 -25.72 -3.59
C GLU A 179 3.31 -26.14 -5.03
N ILE A 180 4.56 -25.99 -5.49
CA ILE A 180 4.99 -26.38 -6.85
C ILE A 180 6.13 -27.40 -6.80
N PHE A 181 7.31 -27.02 -6.29
CA PHE A 181 8.51 -27.86 -6.39
C PHE A 181 8.38 -29.17 -5.58
N ALA A 182 7.86 -29.10 -4.35
CA ALA A 182 7.68 -30.26 -3.48
C ALA A 182 6.64 -31.25 -4.05
N GLN A 183 5.73 -30.77 -4.90
CA GLN A 183 4.66 -31.59 -5.46
C GLN A 183 5.18 -32.55 -6.54
N THR A 184 4.42 -33.61 -6.76
CA THR A 184 4.64 -34.56 -7.85
C THR A 184 3.78 -34.12 -9.05
N THR A 185 4.33 -34.18 -10.26
CA THR A 185 3.56 -33.91 -11.49
C THR A 185 2.42 -34.90 -11.64
N GLU A 186 1.41 -34.58 -12.47
CA GLU A 186 0.31 -35.52 -12.78
C GLU A 186 0.82 -36.87 -13.33
N GLN A 187 1.99 -36.89 -13.96
CA GLN A 187 2.64 -38.11 -14.46
C GLN A 187 3.49 -38.84 -13.42
N GLY A 188 3.41 -38.46 -12.15
CA GLY A 188 4.14 -39.12 -11.06
C GLY A 188 5.62 -38.74 -10.98
N ARG A 189 6.04 -37.61 -11.56
CA ARG A 189 7.46 -37.21 -11.64
C ARG A 189 7.80 -36.14 -10.62
N SER A 190 9.06 -36.09 -10.21
CA SER A 190 9.54 -35.07 -9.27
C SER A 190 11.06 -34.88 -9.35
N LEU A 191 11.54 -33.76 -8.82
CA LEU A 191 12.96 -33.37 -8.82
C LEU A 191 13.55 -33.40 -7.41
N GLN A 192 14.87 -33.31 -7.30
CA GLN A 192 15.60 -33.41 -6.02
C GLN A 192 16.36 -32.13 -5.66
N ILE A 193 16.77 -31.35 -6.65
CA ILE A 193 17.62 -30.17 -6.46
C ILE A 193 16.93 -28.92 -7.02
N ASP A 194 16.91 -27.84 -6.24
CA ASP A 194 16.73 -26.48 -6.75
C ASP A 194 18.08 -25.75 -6.80
N SER A 195 18.25 -24.91 -7.80
CA SER A 195 19.44 -24.11 -8.01
C SER A 195 19.07 -22.67 -8.35
N SER A 196 18.16 -22.07 -7.58
CA SER A 196 17.62 -20.75 -7.88
C SER A 196 18.11 -19.63 -6.95
N VAL A 197 18.56 -19.95 -5.73
CA VAL A 197 19.04 -18.95 -4.74
C VAL A 197 20.51 -18.61 -4.98
N PHE A 198 20.87 -17.32 -5.04
CA PHE A 198 22.28 -16.90 -5.14
C PHE A 198 22.97 -16.84 -3.78
N ASN A 199 24.24 -17.25 -3.73
CA ASN A 199 25.14 -17.02 -2.61
C ASN A 199 26.12 -15.89 -2.93
N PHE A 200 26.11 -14.84 -2.11
CA PHE A 200 27.09 -13.76 -2.15
C PHE A 200 28.11 -13.94 -1.03
N PHE A 201 29.39 -13.90 -1.35
CA PHE A 201 30.42 -13.78 -0.33
C PHE A 201 30.55 -12.33 0.13
N THR A 202 30.83 -12.12 1.42
CA THR A 202 31.02 -10.81 2.03
C THR A 202 32.17 -10.84 3.05
N ALA A 203 32.78 -9.69 3.33
CA ALA A 203 33.87 -9.59 4.31
C ALA A 203 33.40 -9.79 5.77
N ALA A 204 32.08 -9.99 5.99
CA ALA A 204 31.52 -10.35 7.29
C ALA A 204 31.89 -11.78 7.71
N ASP A 205 32.29 -12.66 6.79
CA ASP A 205 32.81 -13.99 7.12
C ASP A 205 34.33 -13.95 7.36
N PRO A 206 34.79 -14.13 8.62
CA PRO A 206 36.22 -14.08 8.93
C PRO A 206 37.01 -15.29 8.41
N GLU A 207 36.35 -16.37 7.97
CA GLU A 207 37.02 -17.50 7.32
C GLU A 207 37.53 -17.16 5.92
N ILE A 208 36.98 -16.11 5.29
CA ILE A 208 37.32 -15.71 3.93
C ILE A 208 38.55 -14.79 3.94
N PRO A 209 39.65 -15.15 3.25
CA PRO A 209 40.81 -14.27 3.12
C PRO A 209 40.44 -12.91 2.52
N ARG A 210 40.91 -11.82 3.15
CA ARG A 210 40.52 -10.45 2.78
C ARG A 210 40.89 -10.10 1.34
N GLU A 211 42.00 -10.62 0.85
CA GLU A 211 42.50 -10.44 -0.52
C GLU A 211 41.59 -11.09 -1.60
N LEU A 212 40.79 -12.08 -1.21
CA LEU A 212 39.82 -12.72 -2.11
C LEU A 212 38.47 -12.00 -2.10
N ILE A 213 38.10 -11.36 -0.99
CA ILE A 213 36.77 -10.77 -0.82
C ILE A 213 36.71 -9.26 -1.03
N LEU A 214 37.84 -8.56 -0.92
CA LEU A 214 37.94 -7.13 -1.20
C LEU A 214 38.62 -6.90 -2.55
N ASP A 215 38.19 -5.84 -3.24
CA ASP A 215 38.90 -5.33 -4.41
C ASP A 215 40.13 -4.49 -4.01
N ALA A 216 40.89 -4.01 -5.00
CA ALA A 216 42.10 -3.21 -4.76
C ALA A 216 41.84 -1.86 -4.04
N ALA A 217 40.59 -1.37 -4.06
CA ALA A 217 40.16 -0.16 -3.36
C ALA A 217 39.60 -0.44 -1.96
N GLY A 218 39.51 -1.71 -1.55
CA GLY A 218 38.98 -2.14 -0.26
C GLY A 218 37.46 -2.28 -0.21
N HIS A 219 36.77 -2.29 -1.36
CA HIS A 219 35.32 -2.52 -1.42
C HIS A 219 34.99 -4.01 -1.52
N GLU A 220 33.77 -4.38 -1.12
CA GLU A 220 33.21 -5.72 -1.29
C GLU A 220 33.23 -6.16 -2.76
N ARG A 221 33.93 -7.26 -3.06
CA ARG A 221 34.14 -7.73 -4.43
C ARG A 221 32.85 -8.16 -5.12
N PHE A 222 31.94 -8.81 -4.40
CA PHE A 222 30.76 -9.47 -4.99
C PHE A 222 29.45 -8.69 -4.83
N GLN A 223 29.34 -7.83 -3.82
CA GLN A 223 28.12 -7.06 -3.54
C GLN A 223 27.64 -6.20 -4.73
N LYS A 224 28.58 -5.73 -5.55
CA LYS A 224 28.32 -4.94 -6.77
C LYS A 224 27.51 -5.69 -7.84
N TYR A 225 27.43 -7.01 -7.77
CA TYR A 225 26.67 -7.84 -8.72
C TYR A 225 25.22 -8.09 -8.28
N ARG A 226 24.80 -7.57 -7.12
CA ARG A 226 23.40 -7.60 -6.73
C ARG A 226 22.58 -6.81 -7.77
N PRO A 227 21.51 -7.40 -8.32
CA PRO A 227 20.66 -6.68 -9.25
C PRO A 227 20.14 -5.38 -8.62
N ARG A 228 20.31 -4.27 -9.35
CA ARG A 228 19.81 -2.94 -9.02
C ARG A 228 19.36 -2.25 -10.30
N ASN A 229 18.38 -1.37 -10.20
CA ASN A 229 17.78 -0.58 -11.28
C ASN A 229 17.27 -1.44 -12.45
N LEU A 230 16.78 -2.66 -12.18
CA LEU A 230 16.26 -3.50 -13.24
C LEU A 230 14.92 -2.95 -13.72
N ARG A 231 14.82 -2.59 -15.00
CA ARG A 231 13.60 -2.03 -15.58
C ARG A 231 12.78 -3.07 -16.35
N ARG A 232 11.47 -3.11 -16.11
CA ARG A 232 10.51 -3.87 -16.91
C ARG A 232 9.24 -3.03 -17.11
N GLY A 233 9.04 -2.54 -18.33
CA GLY A 233 8.04 -1.49 -18.58
C GLY A 233 8.43 -0.20 -17.86
N ASP A 234 7.48 0.41 -17.16
CA ASP A 234 7.69 1.63 -16.38
C ASP A 234 8.15 1.35 -14.93
N THR A 235 8.26 0.07 -14.54
CA THR A 235 8.61 -0.35 -13.19
C THR A 235 10.12 -0.60 -13.03
N VAL A 236 10.69 -0.10 -11.92
CA VAL A 236 12.08 -0.33 -11.51
C VAL A 236 12.11 -1.28 -10.32
N HIS A 237 12.92 -2.34 -10.41
CA HIS A 237 13.12 -3.34 -9.37
C HIS A 237 14.51 -3.16 -8.73
N ASP A 238 14.55 -2.86 -7.43
CA ASP A 238 15.78 -2.43 -6.73
C ASP A 238 16.15 -3.30 -5.52
N ASN A 239 15.23 -4.13 -5.02
CA ASN A 239 15.43 -4.85 -3.76
C ASN A 239 15.43 -6.36 -3.97
N PHE A 240 16.51 -6.91 -4.54
CA PHE A 240 16.68 -8.35 -4.75
C PHE A 240 16.69 -9.14 -3.43
N VAL A 241 15.82 -10.15 -3.27
CA VAL A 241 15.69 -10.99 -2.04
C VAL A 241 16.08 -12.43 -2.26
N ASN A 242 16.25 -12.89 -3.51
CA ASN A 242 16.50 -14.30 -3.79
C ASN A 242 17.99 -14.69 -3.62
N PHE A 243 18.54 -14.39 -2.44
CA PHE A 243 19.93 -14.65 -2.11
C PHE A 243 20.15 -15.03 -0.64
N ILE A 244 21.33 -15.58 -0.38
CA ILE A 244 21.92 -15.83 0.94
C ILE A 244 23.37 -15.32 0.93
N GLU A 245 23.99 -15.25 2.11
CA GLU A 245 25.37 -14.79 2.26
C GLU A 245 26.29 -15.84 2.87
N ASN A 246 27.51 -15.95 2.33
CA ASN A 246 28.62 -16.75 2.88
C ASN A 246 28.34 -18.24 3.11
N TYR A 247 27.31 -18.79 2.46
CA TYR A 247 26.84 -20.16 2.66
C TYR A 247 26.87 -20.95 1.32
N PRO A 248 28.06 -21.37 0.85
CA PRO A 248 28.22 -22.10 -0.42
C PRO A 248 27.97 -23.62 -0.24
N TYR A 249 27.02 -24.03 0.59
CA TYR A 249 26.77 -25.45 0.89
C TYR A 249 25.37 -25.87 0.46
N PRO A 250 25.16 -27.15 0.09
CA PRO A 250 23.81 -27.68 -0.07
C PRO A 250 23.04 -27.63 1.25
N TYR A 251 21.75 -27.28 1.18
CA TYR A 251 20.84 -27.30 2.33
C TYR A 251 19.44 -27.73 1.91
N VAL A 252 18.60 -28.07 2.89
CA VAL A 252 17.29 -28.68 2.62
C VAL A 252 16.19 -27.63 2.64
N ILE A 253 15.36 -27.57 1.60
CA ILE A 253 14.10 -26.83 1.58
C ILE A 253 12.96 -27.84 1.65
N ASP A 254 11.98 -27.54 2.50
CA ASP A 254 10.71 -28.25 2.70
C ASP A 254 10.85 -29.74 3.03
N GLY A 255 12.02 -30.18 3.50
CA GLY A 255 12.31 -31.58 3.74
C GLY A 255 12.33 -32.47 2.47
N THR A 256 12.18 -31.87 1.29
CA THR A 256 11.97 -32.58 0.02
C THR A 256 12.97 -32.18 -1.06
N CYS A 257 13.60 -31.02 -0.93
CA CYS A 257 14.47 -30.39 -1.93
C CYS A 257 15.84 -30.09 -1.36
N TRP A 258 16.89 -30.34 -2.14
CA TRP A 258 18.23 -29.79 -1.91
C TRP A 258 18.38 -28.46 -2.65
N GLN A 259 18.64 -27.37 -1.94
CA GLN A 259 19.09 -26.13 -2.56
C GLN A 259 20.60 -26.19 -2.79
N PHE A 260 21.00 -25.96 -4.04
CA PHE A 260 22.39 -25.75 -4.45
C PHE A 260 22.57 -24.28 -4.82
N PRO A 261 23.08 -23.44 -3.91
CA PRO A 261 23.18 -22.00 -4.15
C PRO A 261 24.05 -21.68 -5.36
N CYS A 262 23.56 -20.83 -6.25
CA CYS A 262 24.34 -20.30 -7.36
C CYS A 262 25.42 -19.37 -6.82
N VAL A 263 26.63 -19.43 -7.37
CA VAL A 263 27.67 -18.46 -6.99
C VAL A 263 27.42 -17.12 -7.69
N ALA A 264 27.53 -16.02 -6.94
CA ALA A 264 27.57 -14.68 -7.54
C ALA A 264 29.03 -14.30 -7.90
N PRO A 265 29.28 -13.72 -9.09
CA PRO A 265 28.29 -13.38 -10.13
C PRO A 265 27.93 -14.55 -11.05
N SER A 266 26.73 -14.50 -11.64
CA SER A 266 26.44 -15.17 -12.92
C SER A 266 27.01 -14.37 -14.09
N ASP A 267 27.17 -15.00 -15.26
CA ASP A 267 27.62 -14.29 -16.46
C ASP A 267 26.69 -13.15 -16.89
N TRP A 268 25.37 -13.29 -16.68
CA TRP A 268 24.39 -12.23 -16.93
C TRP A 268 24.59 -11.02 -16.01
N SER A 269 24.74 -11.25 -14.70
CA SER A 269 24.97 -10.17 -13.74
C SER A 269 26.32 -9.47 -13.99
N ALA A 270 27.33 -10.25 -14.39
CA ALA A 270 28.66 -9.74 -14.69
C ALA A 270 28.70 -8.95 -16.00
N GLN A 271 28.10 -9.45 -17.08
CA GLN A 271 28.09 -8.72 -18.36
C GLN A 271 27.28 -7.43 -18.27
N HIS A 272 26.22 -7.41 -17.46
CA HIS A 272 25.44 -6.19 -17.25
C HIS A 272 26.29 -5.09 -16.61
N LEU A 273 27.17 -5.48 -15.67
CA LEU A 273 28.06 -4.55 -14.98
C LEU A 273 29.30 -4.17 -15.81
N HIS A 274 29.95 -5.15 -16.44
CA HIS A 274 31.29 -5.01 -17.02
C HIS A 274 31.35 -5.08 -18.55
N GLY A 275 30.23 -5.41 -19.21
CA GLY A 275 30.19 -5.74 -20.63
C GLY A 275 30.63 -7.19 -20.94
N VAL A 276 30.53 -7.56 -22.22
CA VAL A 276 30.79 -8.91 -22.72
C VAL A 276 32.28 -9.28 -22.68
N ASN A 277 32.58 -10.55 -22.39
CA ASN A 277 33.91 -11.17 -22.35
C ASN A 277 34.92 -10.43 -21.46
N ASN A 278 34.46 -9.77 -20.38
CA ASN A 278 35.33 -8.96 -19.54
C ASN A 278 36.25 -9.84 -18.65
N PRO A 279 37.58 -9.61 -18.64
CA PRO A 279 38.51 -10.40 -17.81
C PRO A 279 38.28 -10.25 -16.30
N VAL A 280 37.72 -9.12 -15.84
CA VAL A 280 37.38 -8.90 -14.42
C VAL A 280 36.39 -9.94 -13.93
N THR A 281 35.45 -10.35 -14.78
CA THR A 281 34.48 -11.42 -14.46
C THR A 281 35.18 -12.74 -14.19
N VAL A 282 36.17 -13.09 -15.02
CA VAL A 282 36.95 -14.33 -14.86
C VAL A 282 37.77 -14.28 -13.57
N ASP A 283 38.37 -13.14 -13.25
CA ASP A 283 39.12 -12.96 -12.00
C ASP A 283 38.22 -13.06 -10.77
N ASP A 284 37.01 -12.49 -10.82
CA ASP A 284 36.04 -12.60 -9.74
C ASP A 284 35.50 -14.04 -9.61
N TRP A 285 35.32 -14.79 -10.71
CA TRP A 285 35.01 -16.22 -10.67
C TRP A 285 36.13 -17.06 -10.06
N LYS A 286 37.39 -16.80 -10.40
CA LYS A 286 38.55 -17.47 -9.80
C LYS A 286 38.60 -17.22 -8.29
N ALA A 287 38.38 -15.97 -7.87
CA ALA A 287 38.32 -15.62 -6.46
C ALA A 287 37.16 -16.35 -5.74
N ALA A 288 35.96 -16.36 -6.32
CA ALA A 288 34.82 -17.06 -5.75
C ALA A 288 35.04 -18.59 -5.66
N LEU A 289 35.72 -19.20 -6.64
CA LEU A 289 36.12 -20.61 -6.60
C LEU A 289 37.13 -20.86 -5.49
N ASP A 290 38.15 -20.02 -5.36
CA ASP A 290 39.16 -20.12 -4.29
C ASP A 290 38.50 -20.04 -2.90
N ILE A 291 37.58 -19.10 -2.71
CA ILE A 291 36.77 -18.96 -1.49
C ILE A 291 35.97 -20.25 -1.26
N THR A 292 35.36 -20.80 -2.30
CA THR A 292 34.58 -22.04 -2.18
C THR A 292 35.44 -23.23 -1.74
N VAL A 293 36.69 -23.32 -2.19
CA VAL A 293 37.65 -24.33 -1.72
C VAL A 293 38.01 -24.11 -0.25
N VAL A 294 38.28 -22.86 0.16
CA VAL A 294 38.54 -22.51 1.58
C VAL A 294 37.35 -22.92 2.46
N LYS A 295 36.13 -22.65 1.99
CA LYS A 295 34.89 -23.00 2.68
C LYS A 295 34.57 -24.51 2.60
N GLN A 296 35.22 -25.27 1.74
CA GLN A 296 34.90 -26.68 1.43
C GLN A 296 33.45 -26.86 0.92
N GLY A 297 33.01 -25.95 0.04
CA GLY A 297 31.64 -25.86 -0.45
C GLY A 297 31.45 -26.36 -1.90
N VAL A 298 30.36 -25.89 -2.52
CA VAL A 298 29.97 -26.13 -3.91
C VAL A 298 30.03 -24.83 -4.71
N PHE A 299 30.81 -24.83 -5.78
CA PHE A 299 30.89 -23.73 -6.73
C PHE A 299 29.94 -24.05 -7.89
N ASN A 300 28.73 -23.50 -7.82
CA ASN A 300 27.68 -23.73 -8.81
C ASN A 300 27.56 -22.52 -9.74
N LEU A 301 28.15 -22.63 -10.93
CA LEU A 301 28.22 -21.55 -11.89
C LEU A 301 27.04 -21.58 -12.86
N VAL A 302 26.43 -20.42 -13.05
CA VAL A 302 25.41 -20.17 -14.09
C VAL A 302 26.05 -19.43 -15.26
N PHE A 303 25.92 -19.98 -16.47
CA PHE A 303 26.42 -19.35 -17.70
C PHE A 303 25.56 -19.68 -18.93
N HIS A 304 25.75 -18.94 -20.02
CA HIS A 304 24.89 -19.00 -21.20
C HIS A 304 25.68 -18.88 -22.53
N PRO A 305 25.18 -19.45 -23.64
CA PRO A 305 25.81 -19.34 -24.96
C PRO A 305 25.37 -18.07 -25.71
N HIS A 306 25.14 -16.96 -25.00
CA HIS A 306 24.65 -15.69 -25.57
C HIS A 306 25.77 -14.73 -26.00
N GLY A 307 27.03 -15.16 -25.90
CA GLY A 307 28.20 -14.32 -26.20
C GLY A 307 28.56 -13.34 -25.08
N TRP A 308 27.98 -13.53 -23.88
CA TRP A 308 28.32 -12.75 -22.69
C TRP A 308 29.70 -13.12 -22.15
N MET A 309 30.02 -14.40 -22.12
CA MET A 309 31.34 -14.94 -21.79
C MET A 309 31.72 -16.01 -22.82
N SER A 310 32.98 -16.05 -23.24
CA SER A 310 33.43 -17.00 -24.26
C SER A 310 33.68 -18.39 -23.68
N ALA A 311 33.64 -19.43 -24.52
CA ALA A 311 33.94 -20.79 -24.09
C ALA A 311 35.37 -20.91 -23.55
N GLU A 312 36.30 -20.15 -24.12
CA GLU A 312 37.70 -20.07 -23.69
C GLU A 312 37.84 -19.50 -22.27
N GLN A 313 37.00 -18.54 -21.88
CA GLN A 313 37.02 -17.99 -20.52
C GLN A 313 36.49 -18.99 -19.48
N ILE A 314 35.54 -19.85 -19.87
CA ILE A 314 35.11 -20.98 -19.03
C ILE A 314 36.24 -22.03 -18.92
N VAL A 315 36.94 -22.31 -20.03
CA VAL A 315 38.12 -23.19 -20.03
C VAL A 315 39.22 -22.61 -19.13
N GLU A 316 39.47 -21.30 -19.17
CA GLU A 316 40.43 -20.63 -18.29
C GLU A 316 40.07 -20.79 -16.80
N LEU A 317 38.79 -20.71 -16.43
CA LEU A 317 38.33 -20.98 -15.07
C LEU A 317 38.55 -22.45 -14.67
N ILE A 318 38.28 -23.39 -15.58
CA ILE A 318 38.54 -24.83 -15.38
C ILE A 318 40.03 -25.07 -15.17
N ASP A 319 40.89 -24.44 -15.96
CA ASP A 319 42.34 -24.54 -15.84
C ASP A 319 42.83 -23.99 -14.49
N HIS A 320 42.33 -22.83 -14.06
CA HIS A 320 42.62 -22.30 -12.72
C HIS A 320 42.25 -23.29 -11.63
N ALA A 321 41.06 -23.93 -11.71
CA ALA A 321 40.62 -24.93 -10.74
C ALA A 321 41.61 -26.10 -10.64
N VAL A 322 42.04 -26.65 -11.78
CA VAL A 322 42.91 -27.82 -11.85
C VAL A 322 44.36 -27.48 -11.49
N GLU A 323 44.89 -26.37 -12.00
CA GLU A 323 46.28 -25.97 -11.79
C GLU A 323 46.53 -25.54 -10.34
N LYS A 324 45.60 -24.79 -9.74
CA LYS A 324 45.76 -24.27 -8.38
C LYS A 324 45.39 -25.30 -7.31
N HIS A 325 44.28 -26.01 -7.49
CA HIS A 325 43.71 -26.88 -6.44
C HIS A 325 43.85 -28.38 -6.71
N GLY A 326 44.08 -28.77 -7.97
CA GLY A 326 44.30 -30.16 -8.36
C GLY A 326 43.17 -31.08 -7.89
N ARG A 327 43.51 -32.17 -7.20
CA ARG A 327 42.56 -33.18 -6.72
C ARG A 327 41.59 -32.70 -5.65
N LYS A 328 41.80 -31.50 -5.09
CA LYS A 328 40.89 -30.90 -4.12
C LYS A 328 39.56 -30.49 -4.74
N VAL A 329 39.51 -30.28 -6.06
CA VAL A 329 38.30 -29.89 -6.78
C VAL A 329 37.82 -31.05 -7.66
N GLN A 330 36.52 -31.32 -7.63
CA GLN A 330 35.89 -32.29 -8.51
C GLN A 330 34.73 -31.66 -9.28
N PHE A 331 34.68 -31.94 -10.59
CA PHE A 331 33.58 -31.50 -11.46
C PHE A 331 32.47 -32.56 -11.46
N LEU A 332 31.24 -32.14 -11.13
CA LEU A 332 30.06 -33.01 -11.09
C LEU A 332 28.89 -32.37 -11.84
N THR A 333 28.05 -33.21 -12.42
CA THR A 333 26.68 -32.80 -12.80
C THR A 333 25.78 -32.77 -11.57
N PHE A 334 24.63 -32.08 -11.64
CA PHE A 334 23.62 -32.15 -10.58
C PHE A 334 23.15 -33.59 -10.31
N ARG A 335 23.00 -34.42 -11.34
CA ARG A 335 22.68 -35.84 -11.20
C ARG A 335 23.71 -36.59 -10.38
N GLU A 336 24.99 -36.40 -10.66
CA GLU A 336 26.07 -37.06 -9.91
C GLU A 336 26.14 -36.56 -8.47
N ALA A 337 25.89 -35.26 -8.24
CA ALA A 337 25.80 -34.69 -6.91
C ALA A 337 24.62 -35.27 -6.11
N ALA A 338 23.44 -35.38 -6.72
CA ALA A 338 22.25 -36.00 -6.12
C ALA A 338 22.51 -37.46 -5.73
N ASP A 339 23.08 -38.26 -6.63
CA ASP A 339 23.39 -39.67 -6.37
C ASP A 339 24.36 -39.84 -5.18
N ARG A 340 25.34 -38.93 -5.05
CA ARG A 340 26.31 -38.95 -3.95
C ARG A 340 25.69 -38.52 -2.63
N LEU A 341 24.90 -37.45 -2.62
CA LEU A 341 24.12 -37.05 -1.45
C LEU A 341 23.20 -38.20 -1.00
N ASN A 342 22.53 -38.85 -1.95
CA ASN A 342 21.63 -39.95 -1.62
C ASN A 342 22.37 -41.12 -0.99
N ARG A 343 23.51 -41.54 -1.58
CA ARG A 343 24.35 -42.60 -1.00
C ARG A 343 24.91 -42.24 0.37
N ALA A 344 25.30 -40.99 0.58
CA ALA A 344 25.95 -40.56 1.82
C ALA A 344 24.96 -40.34 2.97
N LEU A 345 23.76 -39.84 2.69
CA LEU A 345 22.86 -39.28 3.71
C LEU A 345 21.53 -40.03 3.86
N THR A 346 21.07 -40.69 2.80
CA THR A 346 19.71 -41.26 2.71
C THR A 346 19.69 -42.71 2.22
N ASP A 347 20.79 -43.46 2.42
CA ASP A 347 20.91 -44.88 2.06
C ASP A 347 20.57 -45.19 0.58
N GLY A 348 20.82 -44.21 -0.30
CA GLY A 348 20.68 -44.35 -1.76
C GLY A 348 19.30 -44.01 -2.33
N VAL A 349 18.34 -43.54 -1.53
CA VAL A 349 17.04 -43.05 -2.02
C VAL A 349 16.96 -41.51 -2.05
N PRO A 350 16.15 -40.89 -2.91
CA PRO A 350 15.93 -39.44 -2.88
C PRO A 350 15.49 -38.96 -1.50
N LEU A 351 15.89 -37.73 -1.12
CA LEU A 351 15.55 -37.15 0.19
C LEU A 351 14.03 -37.19 0.47
N ARG A 352 13.21 -36.86 -0.51
CA ARG A 352 11.74 -36.90 -0.41
C ARG A 352 11.17 -38.27 -0.03
N ASP A 353 11.84 -39.35 -0.46
CA ASP A 353 11.43 -40.75 -0.28
C ASP A 353 12.08 -41.40 0.95
N ALA A 354 13.03 -40.71 1.60
CA ALA A 354 13.72 -41.22 2.77
C ALA A 354 12.78 -41.30 3.98
N PRO A 355 13.03 -42.24 4.91
CA PRO A 355 12.31 -42.32 6.19
C PRO A 355 12.29 -40.98 6.93
N ALA A 356 11.20 -40.69 7.64
CA ALA A 356 11.01 -39.39 8.29
C ALA A 356 12.12 -39.03 9.29
N ASP A 357 12.64 -40.00 10.03
CA ASP A 357 13.76 -39.84 10.96
C ASP A 357 15.07 -39.47 10.24
N VAL A 358 15.31 -40.05 9.05
CA VAL A 358 16.45 -39.70 8.19
C VAL A 358 16.29 -38.28 7.66
N ARG A 359 15.10 -37.92 7.13
CA ARG A 359 14.82 -36.55 6.64
C ARG A 359 15.04 -35.50 7.74
N VAL A 360 14.58 -35.77 8.96
CA VAL A 360 14.77 -34.89 10.13
C VAL A 360 16.23 -34.76 10.53
N ARG A 361 17.00 -35.86 10.48
CA ARG A 361 18.44 -35.85 10.77
C ARG A 361 19.22 -35.02 9.74
N VAL A 362 18.87 -35.18 8.47
CA VAL A 362 19.55 -34.56 7.32
C VAL A 362 19.19 -33.07 7.18
N SER A 363 17.97 -32.66 7.53
CA SER A 363 17.56 -31.25 7.43
C SER A 363 18.21 -30.35 8.47
N HIS A 364 18.96 -30.90 9.46
CA HIS A 364 19.53 -30.17 10.61
C HIS A 364 18.50 -29.33 11.42
N GLN A 365 17.21 -29.40 11.09
CA GLN A 365 16.13 -28.58 11.67
C GLN A 365 15.86 -28.90 13.15
N GLN A 366 16.27 -30.07 13.64
CA GLN A 366 16.09 -30.45 15.04
C GLN A 366 16.94 -29.60 16.02
N LEU A 367 17.99 -28.92 15.54
CA LEU A 367 18.78 -27.98 16.35
C LEU A 367 18.06 -26.63 16.61
N ARG A 368 16.90 -26.38 15.97
CA ARG A 368 16.05 -25.19 16.21
C ARG A 368 15.04 -25.34 17.36
N ARG A 369 15.01 -26.48 18.09
CA ARG A 369 13.91 -26.94 18.97
C ARG A 369 13.55 -26.15 20.24
N GLU A 370 13.62 -24.82 20.22
CA GLU A 370 12.98 -23.98 21.23
C GLU A 370 12.09 -22.89 20.58
N ARG A 371 10.75 -23.05 20.72
CA ARG A 371 9.63 -22.06 20.80
C ARG A 371 9.52 -21.01 19.64
N ILE A 372 8.38 -20.48 19.18
CA ILE A 372 7.00 -20.25 19.65
C ILE A 372 6.05 -20.49 18.43
N ALA A 373 4.89 -21.13 18.62
CA ALA A 373 3.82 -21.08 17.64
C ALA A 373 3.00 -19.80 17.85
N ALA A 374 3.08 -18.86 16.90
CA ALA A 374 2.20 -17.69 16.87
C ALA A 374 1.30 -17.83 15.64
N THR A 375 0.07 -18.27 15.85
CA THR A 375 -0.94 -18.37 14.77
C THR A 375 -1.50 -17.01 14.35
N ASP A 376 -0.99 -15.90 14.89
CA ASP A 376 -1.51 -14.58 14.60
C ASP A 376 -0.49 -13.46 14.83
N LEU A 377 -0.10 -12.75 13.75
CA LEU A 377 0.69 -11.51 13.87
C LEU A 377 -0.08 -10.41 14.62
N ARG A 378 -1.43 -10.47 14.64
CA ARG A 378 -2.33 -9.50 15.31
C ARG A 378 -2.18 -9.48 16.84
N ALA A 379 -1.41 -10.40 17.43
CA ALA A 379 -1.24 -10.55 18.87
C ALA A 379 0.23 -10.39 19.35
N LEU A 380 1.15 -9.97 18.46
CA LEU A 380 2.55 -9.79 18.84
C LEU A 380 2.72 -8.51 19.66
N THR A 381 3.15 -8.67 20.90
CA THR A 381 3.54 -7.57 21.78
C THR A 381 4.82 -6.91 21.27
N ALA A 382 5.06 -5.64 21.66
CA ALA A 382 6.34 -4.97 21.40
C ALA A 382 7.57 -5.76 21.89
N GLY A 383 7.41 -6.61 22.92
CA GLY A 383 8.46 -7.53 23.37
C GLY A 383 8.75 -8.66 22.38
N GLN A 384 7.71 -9.18 21.71
CA GLN A 384 7.83 -10.22 20.69
C GLN A 384 8.37 -9.65 19.36
N LEU A 385 7.93 -8.44 18.97
CA LEU A 385 8.50 -7.74 17.81
C LEU A 385 10.00 -7.44 18.03
N ARG A 386 10.39 -6.96 19.21
CA ARG A 386 11.82 -6.79 19.60
C ARG A 386 12.62 -8.07 19.54
N GLN A 387 12.04 -9.20 19.91
CA GLN A 387 12.69 -10.50 19.72
C GLN A 387 12.84 -10.87 18.24
N LEU A 388 11.88 -10.54 17.37
CA LEU A 388 11.98 -10.76 15.92
C LEU A 388 13.01 -9.82 15.26
N ASN A 389 13.12 -8.57 15.69
CA ASN A 389 14.05 -7.57 15.17
C ASN A 389 15.52 -7.82 15.58
N THR A 390 15.73 -8.51 16.71
CA THR A 390 17.06 -8.86 17.21
C THR A 390 17.54 -10.25 16.76
N MET A 391 16.68 -11.02 16.08
CA MET A 391 17.04 -12.32 15.52
C MET A 391 17.34 -12.17 14.02
N ASP A 392 18.56 -12.51 13.60
CA ASP A 392 18.91 -12.75 12.19
C ASP A 392 17.92 -13.78 11.58
N GLY A 393 16.86 -13.33 10.92
CA GLY A 393 15.95 -14.12 10.07
C GLY A 393 15.24 -15.34 10.69
N ARG A 394 15.33 -15.57 12.00
CA ARG A 394 14.99 -16.87 12.61
C ARG A 394 13.55 -16.90 13.11
N LYS A 395 12.73 -17.70 12.41
CA LYS A 395 11.43 -18.26 12.85
C LYS A 395 10.25 -17.29 12.75
N THR A 396 9.60 -17.27 11.59
CA THR A 396 8.19 -16.90 11.48
C THR A 396 7.36 -18.14 11.18
N PRO A 397 6.28 -18.39 11.92
CA PRO A 397 5.33 -19.42 11.54
C PRO A 397 4.70 -19.05 10.18
N PRO A 398 4.38 -20.05 9.35
CA PRO A 398 3.64 -19.82 8.11
C PRO A 398 2.30 -19.15 8.39
N LEU A 399 1.95 -18.14 7.61
CA LEU A 399 0.60 -17.59 7.63
C LEU A 399 -0.24 -18.41 6.65
N ILE A 400 -0.93 -19.42 7.18
CA ILE A 400 -1.82 -20.29 6.40
C ILE A 400 -3.22 -19.67 6.33
N ARG A 401 -3.74 -19.53 5.11
CA ARG A 401 -5.13 -19.10 4.84
C ARG A 401 -6.10 -20.15 5.37
N GLU A 402 -7.37 -19.76 5.56
CA GLU A 402 -8.41 -20.68 6.06
C GLU A 402 -8.61 -21.93 5.17
N ASP A 403 -8.22 -21.86 3.90
CA ASP A 403 -8.27 -22.96 2.92
C ASP A 403 -7.04 -23.89 2.97
N GLY A 404 -6.07 -23.64 3.85
CA GLY A 404 -4.86 -24.46 4.00
C GLY A 404 -3.68 -24.04 3.12
N THR A 405 -3.82 -22.99 2.30
CA THR A 405 -2.73 -22.49 1.43
C THR A 405 -1.83 -21.48 2.16
N HIS A 406 -0.57 -21.34 1.73
CA HIS A 406 0.36 -20.40 2.33
C HIS A 406 0.13 -18.99 1.79
N SER A 407 0.07 -17.97 2.65
CA SER A 407 -0.20 -16.59 2.24
C SER A 407 0.98 -15.86 1.59
N GLY A 408 2.14 -16.52 1.51
CA GLY A 408 3.34 -15.98 0.88
C GLY A 408 4.16 -15.01 1.73
N ALA A 409 3.88 -14.91 3.03
CA ALA A 409 4.65 -14.09 3.97
C ALA A 409 5.90 -14.80 4.52
N PHE A 410 7.00 -14.06 4.69
CA PHE A 410 8.28 -14.53 5.24
C PHE A 410 9.11 -13.37 5.81
N LEU A 411 10.09 -13.65 6.66
CA LEU A 411 11.07 -12.66 7.11
C LEU A 411 12.33 -12.74 6.26
N HIS A 412 12.87 -11.59 5.89
CA HIS A 412 14.17 -11.48 5.22
C HIS A 412 14.79 -10.12 5.54
N ASP A 413 16.05 -10.11 5.99
CA ASP A 413 16.86 -8.90 6.24
C ASP A 413 16.18 -7.82 7.13
N GLY A 414 15.51 -8.25 8.21
CA GLY A 414 14.82 -7.32 9.13
C GLY A 414 13.45 -6.81 8.63
N PHE A 415 12.98 -7.32 7.48
CA PHE A 415 11.67 -7.02 6.92
C PHE A 415 10.71 -8.21 7.05
N LEU A 416 9.44 -7.91 7.30
CA LEU A 416 8.33 -8.78 6.98
C LEU A 416 7.98 -8.61 5.51
N CYS A 417 8.35 -9.59 4.70
CA CYS A 417 8.07 -9.68 3.28
C CYS A 417 6.79 -10.49 3.05
N TRP A 418 5.96 -10.14 2.08
CA TRP A 418 4.91 -11.04 1.62
C TRP A 418 4.61 -10.91 0.13
N GLN A 419 4.27 -12.06 -0.45
CA GLN A 419 4.06 -12.23 -1.87
C GLN A 419 2.81 -13.09 -2.15
N THR A 420 1.70 -12.42 -2.48
CA THR A 420 0.41 -13.04 -2.86
C THR A 420 0.20 -13.01 -4.38
N GLU A 421 -0.94 -13.52 -4.86
CA GLU A 421 -1.34 -13.49 -6.28
C GLU A 421 -1.64 -12.07 -6.81
N ASP A 422 -1.59 -11.05 -5.97
CA ASP A 422 -1.95 -9.66 -6.30
C ASP A 422 -0.76 -8.70 -6.14
N THR A 423 0.44 -9.15 -6.49
CA THR A 423 1.66 -8.33 -6.40
C THR A 423 2.13 -7.78 -7.74
N ALA A 424 1.37 -8.00 -8.82
CA ALA A 424 1.75 -7.61 -10.18
C ALA A 424 1.99 -6.10 -10.33
N GLU A 425 1.30 -5.28 -9.53
CA GLU A 425 1.41 -3.82 -9.53
C GLU A 425 2.49 -3.28 -8.57
N LEU A 426 3.17 -4.15 -7.80
CA LEU A 426 4.19 -3.71 -6.85
C LEU A 426 5.54 -3.50 -7.54
N PRO A 427 6.29 -2.44 -7.19
CA PRO A 427 7.60 -2.15 -7.78
C PRO A 427 8.60 -3.30 -7.72
N ASP A 428 8.60 -4.11 -6.66
CA ASP A 428 9.49 -5.26 -6.50
C ASP A 428 8.76 -6.61 -6.46
N LEU A 429 7.47 -6.65 -6.85
CA LEU A 429 6.60 -7.83 -6.79
C LEU A 429 6.45 -8.48 -5.39
N ILE A 430 7.00 -7.83 -4.35
CA ILE A 430 6.95 -8.20 -2.93
C ILE A 430 6.65 -6.95 -2.13
N ARG A 431 5.75 -7.06 -1.16
CA ARG A 431 5.54 -6.01 -0.16
C ARG A 431 6.41 -6.28 1.06
N ARG A 432 7.01 -5.22 1.62
CA ARG A 432 7.90 -5.30 2.78
C ARG A 432 7.48 -4.28 3.83
N VAL A 433 7.58 -4.66 5.09
CA VAL A 433 7.45 -3.75 6.24
C VAL A 433 8.62 -4.00 7.17
N ALA A 434 9.36 -2.95 7.52
CA ALA A 434 10.46 -3.09 8.46
C ALA A 434 9.89 -3.45 9.84
N ILE A 435 10.49 -4.44 10.51
CA ILE A 435 10.03 -4.86 11.84
C ILE A 435 10.18 -3.70 12.84
N SER A 436 11.21 -2.87 12.67
CA SER A 436 11.40 -1.64 13.46
C SER A 436 10.22 -0.69 13.39
N ASP A 437 9.56 -0.58 12.23
CA ASP A 437 8.43 0.32 12.04
C ASP A 437 7.20 -0.20 12.78
N LEU A 438 6.96 -1.51 12.72
CA LEU A 438 5.91 -2.18 13.49
C LEU A 438 6.11 -2.01 15.00
N GLU A 439 7.35 -2.10 15.47
CA GLU A 439 7.67 -1.86 16.89
C GLU A 439 7.36 -0.43 17.32
N GLN A 440 7.75 0.56 16.52
CA GLN A 440 7.51 1.96 16.79
C GLN A 440 6.01 2.27 16.80
N GLN A 441 5.25 1.70 15.85
CA GLN A 441 3.80 1.83 15.77
C GLN A 441 3.09 1.26 17.01
N GLU A 442 3.43 0.04 17.45
CA GLU A 442 2.80 -0.54 18.65
C GLU A 442 3.21 0.21 19.93
N ALA A 443 4.47 0.62 20.04
CA ALA A 443 4.92 1.45 21.17
C ALA A 443 4.16 2.78 21.23
N HIS A 444 3.89 3.39 20.08
CA HIS A 444 3.10 4.62 19.99
C HIS A 444 1.63 4.39 20.39
N GLN A 445 0.99 3.35 19.86
CA GLN A 445 -0.39 3.01 20.21
C GLN A 445 -0.55 2.66 21.69
N GLN A 446 0.45 2.01 22.29
CA GLN A 446 0.49 1.76 23.73
C GLN A 446 0.50 3.08 24.53
N ARG A 447 1.30 4.07 24.13
CA ARG A 447 1.27 5.41 24.76
C ARG A 447 -0.10 6.08 24.64
N LEU A 448 -0.76 5.96 23.48
CA LEU A 448 -2.10 6.53 23.28
C LEU A 448 -3.17 5.86 24.15
N ARG A 449 -3.07 4.54 24.41
CA ARG A 449 -3.94 3.83 25.36
C ARG A 449 -3.78 4.36 26.79
N GLU A 450 -2.58 4.81 27.15
CA GLU A 450 -2.25 5.36 28.47
C GLU A 450 -2.66 6.82 28.66
N LEU A 451 -2.87 7.58 27.56
CA LEU A 451 -3.36 8.96 27.66
C LEU A 451 -4.76 9.01 28.33
N PRO A 452 -5.05 10.02 29.17
CA PRO A 452 -6.40 10.22 29.69
C PRO A 452 -7.41 10.53 28.56
N PRO A 453 -8.70 10.16 28.72
CA PRO A 453 -9.74 10.50 27.74
C PRO A 453 -9.97 12.03 27.65
N VAL A 454 -10.58 12.51 26.56
CA VAL A 454 -10.97 13.91 26.34
C VAL A 454 -12.50 14.05 26.40
N MET A 455 -13.02 15.24 26.70
CA MET A 455 -14.46 15.50 26.64
C MET A 455 -14.92 15.59 25.18
N ILE A 456 -15.92 14.79 24.81
CA ILE A 456 -16.47 14.74 23.43
C ILE A 456 -17.99 14.72 23.51
N GLY A 457 -18.65 15.48 22.65
CA GLY A 457 -20.10 15.52 22.54
C GLY A 457 -20.54 15.65 21.10
N ALA A 458 -21.74 15.18 20.80
CA ALA A 458 -22.33 15.32 19.48
C ALA A 458 -23.85 15.46 19.55
N ALA A 459 -24.42 16.10 18.53
CA ALA A 459 -25.85 16.30 18.40
C ALA A 459 -26.27 16.42 16.92
N SER A 460 -27.56 16.22 16.67
CA SER A 460 -28.22 16.40 15.38
C SER A 460 -29.50 17.22 15.58
N VAL A 461 -29.80 18.12 14.64
CA VAL A 461 -30.99 18.97 14.60
C VAL A 461 -31.58 18.93 13.19
N ASP A 462 -32.90 18.76 13.09
CA ASP A 462 -33.65 18.86 11.83
C ASP A 462 -33.64 20.31 11.32
N VAL A 463 -33.14 20.52 10.10
CA VAL A 463 -33.06 21.83 9.43
C VAL A 463 -33.95 21.89 8.19
N THR A 464 -34.97 21.03 8.11
CA THR A 464 -35.95 21.01 7.04
C THR A 464 -36.79 22.30 7.06
N PRO A 465 -36.96 23.00 5.92
CA PRO A 465 -37.75 24.22 5.86
C PRO A 465 -39.23 23.94 6.17
N THR A 466 -39.89 24.85 6.87
CA THR A 466 -41.33 24.74 7.19
C THR A 466 -42.25 25.26 6.08
N THR A 467 -41.69 25.99 5.11
CA THR A 467 -42.38 26.50 3.92
C THR A 467 -41.68 25.98 2.66
N PRO A 468 -42.37 25.90 1.51
CA PRO A 468 -41.70 25.65 0.24
C PRO A 468 -40.60 26.70 0.00
N VAL A 469 -39.47 26.26 -0.54
CA VAL A 469 -38.31 27.10 -0.85
C VAL A 469 -37.67 26.63 -2.15
N ARG A 470 -36.97 27.50 -2.86
CA ARG A 470 -36.18 27.07 -4.03
C ARG A 470 -34.99 26.22 -3.61
N LEU A 471 -34.75 25.13 -4.32
CA LEU A 471 -33.60 24.24 -4.14
C LEU A 471 -32.42 24.70 -5.02
N THR A 472 -31.18 24.58 -4.56
CA THR A 472 -30.00 25.08 -5.31
C THR A 472 -29.02 23.98 -5.72
N GLY A 473 -28.23 24.26 -6.76
CA GLY A 473 -27.31 23.35 -7.43
C GLY A 473 -27.64 23.19 -8.92
N TYR A 474 -28.94 23.06 -9.23
CA TYR A 474 -29.45 22.97 -10.60
C TYR A 474 -30.28 24.22 -10.99
N GLY A 475 -29.73 25.06 -11.87
CA GLY A 475 -30.36 26.32 -12.28
C GLY A 475 -31.68 26.18 -13.07
N ASN A 476 -32.07 24.98 -13.49
CA ASN A 476 -33.35 24.74 -14.15
C ASN A 476 -34.54 24.65 -13.17
N ARG A 477 -34.32 24.63 -11.85
CA ARG A 477 -35.39 24.58 -10.84
C ARG A 477 -35.96 25.97 -10.56
N ALA A 478 -36.82 26.45 -11.46
CA ALA A 478 -37.40 27.80 -11.39
C ALA A 478 -38.59 27.96 -10.42
N SER A 479 -39.08 26.89 -9.80
CA SER A 479 -40.16 26.90 -8.81
C SER A 479 -39.65 26.52 -7.41
N GLU A 480 -40.44 26.80 -6.37
CA GLU A 480 -40.18 26.26 -5.04
C GLU A 480 -40.33 24.73 -5.03
N SER A 481 -39.78 24.10 -3.99
CA SER A 481 -39.83 22.66 -3.74
C SER A 481 -41.27 22.13 -3.70
N GLU A 482 -41.50 20.95 -4.29
CA GLU A 482 -42.79 20.28 -4.37
C GLU A 482 -43.15 19.50 -3.09
N GLY A 483 -42.19 19.30 -2.20
CA GLY A 483 -42.37 18.57 -0.96
C GLY A 483 -41.03 18.21 -0.29
N VAL A 484 -41.12 17.35 0.72
CA VAL A 484 -39.97 16.79 1.46
C VAL A 484 -39.95 15.28 1.22
N ALA A 485 -38.96 14.80 0.49
CA ALA A 485 -38.77 13.38 0.24
C ALA A 485 -38.01 12.71 1.40
N ALA A 486 -37.01 13.41 1.95
CA ALA A 486 -36.28 13.03 3.15
C ALA A 486 -35.96 14.29 3.99
N GLN A 487 -35.92 14.15 5.32
CA GLN A 487 -35.51 15.24 6.20
C GLN A 487 -34.02 15.56 6.01
N ILE A 488 -33.67 16.81 6.25
CA ILE A 488 -32.28 17.30 6.19
C ILE A 488 -31.84 17.77 7.57
N HIS A 489 -30.57 17.58 7.92
CA HIS A 489 -30.07 17.83 9.27
C HIS A 489 -28.80 18.68 9.29
N ALA A 490 -28.61 19.39 10.41
CA ALA A 490 -27.31 19.86 10.85
C ALA A 490 -26.82 18.94 11.98
N ARG A 491 -25.54 18.56 11.93
CA ARG A 491 -24.91 17.68 12.92
C ARG A 491 -23.61 18.30 13.41
N ALA A 492 -23.36 18.23 14.71
CA ALA A 492 -22.16 18.79 15.31
C ALA A 492 -21.39 17.75 16.12
N LEU A 493 -20.06 17.82 16.02
CA LEU A 493 -19.09 17.14 16.87
C LEU A 493 -18.28 18.20 17.60
N VAL A 494 -18.20 18.09 18.92
CA VAL A 494 -17.38 18.97 19.75
C VAL A 494 -16.36 18.18 20.56
N ILE A 495 -15.14 18.68 20.61
CA ILE A 495 -14.01 18.07 21.33
C ILE A 495 -13.44 19.11 22.29
N GLY A 496 -13.12 18.70 23.52
CA GLY A 496 -12.55 19.57 24.54
C GLY A 496 -13.58 20.32 25.39
N GLY A 497 -13.08 21.27 26.19
CA GLY A 497 -13.83 21.96 27.24
C GLY A 497 -13.52 23.45 27.36
N PRO A 498 -14.16 24.15 28.31
CA PRO A 498 -13.91 25.58 28.54
C PRO A 498 -12.45 25.84 28.88
N ALA A 499 -11.85 26.86 28.25
CA ALA A 499 -10.43 27.22 28.38
C ALA A 499 -9.94 27.48 29.82
N ALA A 500 -10.85 27.67 30.79
CA ALA A 500 -10.53 27.88 32.20
C ALA A 500 -9.95 26.63 32.90
N LEU A 501 -10.13 25.42 32.34
CA LEU A 501 -9.50 24.21 32.86
C LEU A 501 -8.01 24.12 32.45
N ALA A 502 -7.64 24.70 31.30
CA ALA A 502 -6.31 24.56 30.65
C ALA A 502 -5.12 25.13 31.43
N LYS A 503 -5.34 25.75 32.60
CA LYS A 503 -4.31 26.31 33.48
C LYS A 503 -4.06 25.49 34.75
N SER A 504 -4.75 24.38 34.96
CA SER A 504 -4.45 23.45 36.06
C SER A 504 -3.76 22.22 35.49
N GLU A 505 -2.54 21.91 35.96
CA GLU A 505 -1.98 20.56 35.80
C GLU A 505 -3.06 19.52 36.14
N SER A 506 -3.22 18.55 35.24
CA SER A 506 -4.01 17.31 35.33
C SER A 506 -4.41 16.90 36.76
N ARG A 507 -5.51 17.47 37.27
CA ARG A 507 -6.11 17.09 38.56
C ARG A 507 -7.31 16.16 38.39
N THR A 508 -7.79 15.94 37.16
CA THR A 508 -9.10 15.33 36.88
C THR A 508 -9.05 14.03 36.08
N GLY A 509 -7.88 13.56 35.64
CA GLY A 509 -7.81 12.33 34.82
C GLY A 509 -8.49 12.48 33.44
N ILE A 510 -8.61 13.71 32.93
CA ILE A 510 -9.12 14.08 31.61
C ILE A 510 -8.03 14.89 30.89
N THR A 511 -7.83 14.64 29.60
CA THR A 511 -6.93 15.42 28.75
C THR A 511 -7.58 16.77 28.46
N ASP A 512 -6.87 17.84 28.82
CA ASP A 512 -7.35 19.20 28.66
C ASP A 512 -7.05 19.74 27.26
N VAL A 513 -8.12 20.08 26.54
CA VAL A 513 -8.08 20.62 25.18
C VAL A 513 -9.14 21.72 25.10
N PRO A 514 -8.82 22.90 24.54
CA PRO A 514 -9.83 23.93 24.33
C PRO A 514 -10.91 23.42 23.39
N LEU A 515 -12.14 23.90 23.60
CA LEU A 515 -13.29 23.49 22.79
C LEU A 515 -13.03 23.72 21.30
N THR A 516 -13.32 22.71 20.49
CA THR A 516 -13.26 22.71 19.02
C THR A 516 -14.58 22.17 18.48
N VAL A 517 -15.09 22.75 17.40
CA VAL A 517 -16.45 22.52 16.87
C VAL A 517 -16.38 22.21 15.37
N LEU A 518 -16.90 21.05 14.97
CA LEU A 518 -17.15 20.68 13.58
C LEU A 518 -18.66 20.56 13.36
N ILE A 519 -19.17 21.22 12.33
CA ILE A 519 -20.56 21.11 11.89
C ILE A 519 -20.60 20.56 10.48
N THR A 520 -21.44 19.56 10.23
CA THR A 520 -21.85 19.15 8.87
C THR A 520 -23.32 19.49 8.67
N VAL A 521 -23.67 20.08 7.53
CA VAL A 521 -25.06 20.45 7.24
C VAL A 521 -25.49 19.97 5.86
N ASP A 522 -26.70 19.40 5.82
CA ASP A 522 -27.39 18.99 4.60
C ASP A 522 -27.88 20.21 3.81
N ASN A 523 -26.94 20.86 3.13
CA ASN A 523 -27.17 21.98 2.22
C ASN A 523 -26.16 21.90 1.06
N CYS A 524 -26.47 22.56 -0.06
CA CYS A 524 -25.56 22.68 -1.19
C CYS A 524 -24.30 23.48 -0.83
N GLY A 525 -24.43 24.60 -0.13
CA GLY A 525 -23.27 25.39 0.28
C GLY A 525 -23.65 26.45 1.29
N VAL A 526 -22.88 26.55 2.37
CA VAL A 526 -23.03 27.63 3.36
C VAL A 526 -22.10 28.80 2.98
N PRO A 527 -22.66 29.96 2.60
CA PRO A 527 -21.86 31.12 2.23
C PRO A 527 -21.20 31.77 3.46
N GLN A 528 -20.11 32.49 3.21
CA GLN A 528 -19.29 33.11 4.26
C GLN A 528 -20.09 33.98 5.26
N ASP A 529 -21.11 34.71 4.81
CA ASP A 529 -21.92 35.59 5.67
C ASP A 529 -22.76 34.83 6.71
N VAL A 530 -23.25 33.64 6.35
CA VAL A 530 -23.91 32.71 7.28
C VAL A 530 -22.88 32.11 8.24
N VAL A 531 -21.72 31.70 7.73
CA VAL A 531 -20.62 31.16 8.56
C VAL A 531 -20.14 32.19 9.58
N ASP A 532 -19.91 33.44 9.17
CA ASP A 532 -19.41 34.50 10.03
C ASP A 532 -20.41 34.84 11.15
N GLN A 533 -21.72 34.81 10.87
CA GLN A 533 -22.77 34.98 11.90
C GLN A 533 -22.76 33.85 12.94
N VAL A 534 -22.72 32.59 12.50
CA VAL A 534 -22.66 31.43 13.41
C VAL A 534 -21.36 31.45 14.23
N CYS A 535 -20.22 31.69 13.59
CA CYS A 535 -18.93 31.76 14.27
C CYS A 535 -18.87 32.91 15.28
N THR A 536 -19.45 34.08 14.97
CA THR A 536 -19.51 35.21 15.91
C THR A 536 -20.32 34.84 17.15
N ALA A 537 -21.52 34.28 16.97
CA ALA A 537 -22.36 33.86 18.08
C ALA A 537 -21.68 32.82 18.99
N LEU A 538 -21.04 31.81 18.39
CA LEU A 538 -20.32 30.76 19.14
C LEU A 538 -19.02 31.28 19.79
N ALA A 539 -18.33 32.22 19.17
CA ALA A 539 -17.16 32.88 19.77
C ALA A 539 -17.56 33.66 21.01
N GLU A 540 -18.69 34.36 20.98
CA GLU A 540 -19.23 35.10 22.12
C GLU A 540 -19.69 34.17 23.25
N SER A 541 -20.41 33.08 22.95
CA SER A 541 -20.95 32.17 23.98
C SER A 541 -19.92 31.23 24.59
N HIS A 542 -18.90 30.80 23.83
CA HIS A 542 -17.92 29.79 24.27
C HIS A 542 -16.45 30.26 24.30
N GLN A 543 -16.16 31.53 23.99
CA GLN A 543 -14.80 32.07 23.92
C GLN A 543 -13.91 31.31 22.92
N LEU A 544 -14.49 30.95 21.78
CA LEU A 544 -13.82 30.23 20.70
C LEU A 544 -13.11 31.18 19.74
N SER A 545 -11.91 30.81 19.33
CA SER A 545 -11.23 31.45 18.21
C SER A 545 -11.73 30.85 16.87
N ARG A 546 -11.70 31.66 15.79
CA ARG A 546 -12.30 31.30 14.50
C ARG A 546 -11.73 29.99 13.93
N GLU A 547 -10.45 29.72 14.13
CA GLU A 547 -9.78 28.51 13.65
C GLU A 547 -10.28 27.22 14.34
N ARG A 548 -11.03 27.32 15.44
CA ARG A 548 -11.60 26.16 16.16
C ARG A 548 -13.01 25.80 15.73
N ILE A 549 -13.60 26.55 14.80
CA ILE A 549 -14.95 26.31 14.30
C ILE A 549 -14.84 25.98 12.80
N THR A 550 -15.43 24.87 12.40
CA THR A 550 -15.51 24.45 10.99
C THR A 550 -16.96 24.12 10.66
N ILE A 551 -17.43 24.63 9.52
CA ILE A 551 -18.75 24.31 8.99
C ILE A 551 -18.56 23.75 7.58
N SER A 552 -19.03 22.53 7.35
CA SER A 552 -18.91 21.82 6.07
C SER A 552 -20.30 21.49 5.53
N SER A 553 -20.52 21.75 4.24
CA SER A 553 -21.74 21.36 3.53
C SER A 553 -21.60 19.95 2.98
N THR A 554 -22.68 19.15 3.04
CA THR A 554 -22.73 17.86 2.34
C THR A 554 -22.88 18.02 0.82
N HIS A 555 -23.08 19.25 0.37
CA HIS A 555 -23.24 19.63 -1.02
C HIS A 555 -24.43 18.96 -1.71
N THR A 556 -25.50 18.64 -0.96
CA THR A 556 -26.76 18.15 -1.57
C THR A 556 -27.34 19.21 -2.49
N HIS A 557 -27.61 18.82 -3.75
CA HIS A 557 -28.31 19.69 -4.70
C HIS A 557 -29.82 19.74 -4.44
N SER A 558 -30.34 19.01 -3.45
CA SER A 558 -31.76 18.99 -3.06
C SER A 558 -32.01 19.73 -1.74
N GLY A 559 -31.08 20.59 -1.32
CA GLY A 559 -31.23 21.49 -0.16
C GLY A 559 -31.72 22.91 -0.54
N PRO A 560 -32.25 23.68 0.44
CA PRO A 560 -32.69 25.06 0.22
C PRO A 560 -31.57 25.99 -0.24
N TRP A 561 -31.90 26.92 -1.13
CA TRP A 561 -30.97 27.93 -1.61
C TRP A 561 -30.67 28.99 -0.54
N LEU A 562 -29.38 29.19 -0.23
CA LEU A 562 -28.91 30.30 0.60
C LEU A 562 -28.46 31.45 -0.29
N ARG A 563 -28.85 32.69 0.06
CA ARG A 563 -28.76 33.83 -0.87
C ARG A 563 -27.32 34.15 -1.31
N GLY A 564 -26.35 33.93 -0.43
CA GLY A 564 -24.92 34.13 -0.70
C GLY A 564 -24.28 33.04 -1.58
N PHE A 565 -24.89 31.85 -1.66
CA PHE A 565 -24.35 30.72 -2.43
C PHE A 565 -24.85 30.77 -3.89
N ALA A 566 -23.93 30.74 -4.86
CA ALA A 566 -24.24 30.85 -6.29
C ALA A 566 -25.31 31.92 -6.61
N PRO A 567 -25.08 33.20 -6.25
CA PRO A 567 -26.12 34.24 -6.18
C PRO A 567 -26.75 34.63 -7.52
N ASN A 568 -26.24 34.11 -8.64
CA ASN A 568 -26.77 34.36 -9.98
C ASN A 568 -27.42 33.10 -10.60
N ILE A 569 -27.58 32.00 -9.85
CA ILE A 569 -28.06 30.71 -10.38
C ILE A 569 -29.46 30.79 -11.02
N PHE A 570 -30.35 31.65 -10.50
CA PHE A 570 -31.71 31.82 -11.02
C PHE A 570 -31.93 33.06 -11.89
N ALA A 571 -30.93 33.94 -12.04
CA ALA A 571 -31.01 35.28 -12.63
C ALA A 571 -32.01 36.26 -11.96
N SER A 572 -33.21 35.81 -11.58
CA SER A 572 -34.21 36.51 -10.78
C SER A 572 -35.11 35.55 -9.99
N ILE A 573 -35.70 36.05 -8.92
CA ILE A 573 -36.65 35.32 -8.07
C ILE A 573 -37.87 36.21 -7.80
N PRO A 574 -39.09 35.65 -7.70
CA PRO A 574 -40.25 36.37 -7.18
C PRO A 574 -40.04 36.83 -5.74
N ASP A 575 -40.64 37.96 -5.35
CA ASP A 575 -40.52 38.54 -4.01
C ASP A 575 -40.99 37.57 -2.91
N GLU A 576 -42.09 36.86 -3.14
CA GLU A 576 -42.62 35.82 -2.22
C GLU A 576 -41.59 34.73 -1.93
N HIS A 577 -40.93 34.20 -2.98
CA HIS A 577 -39.88 33.20 -2.80
C HIS A 577 -38.68 33.79 -2.03
N ALA A 578 -38.35 35.07 -2.27
CA ALA A 578 -37.26 35.75 -1.60
C ALA A 578 -37.50 35.89 -0.09
N GLU A 579 -38.76 36.10 0.33
CA GLU A 579 -39.18 36.16 1.73
C GLU A 579 -39.06 34.79 2.41
N HIS A 580 -39.59 33.72 1.81
CA HIS A 580 -39.47 32.35 2.35
C HIS A 580 -38.01 31.93 2.53
N LEU A 581 -37.15 32.23 1.55
CA LEU A 581 -35.72 31.93 1.63
C LEU A 581 -35.02 32.71 2.75
N GLN A 582 -35.37 33.98 2.93
CA GLN A 582 -34.82 34.78 4.03
C GLN A 582 -35.24 34.25 5.41
N MET A 583 -36.50 33.83 5.55
CA MET A 583 -36.99 33.18 6.77
C MET A 583 -36.21 31.90 7.06
N TYR A 584 -36.00 31.07 6.04
CA TYR A 584 -35.24 29.84 6.19
C TYR A 584 -33.77 30.09 6.57
N GLU A 585 -33.10 31.05 5.94
CA GLU A 585 -31.70 31.37 6.24
C GLU A 585 -31.51 31.79 7.71
N GLN A 586 -32.42 32.59 8.26
CA GLN A 586 -32.40 32.96 9.68
C GLN A 586 -32.71 31.79 10.61
N GLN A 587 -33.65 30.92 10.23
CA GLN A 587 -33.93 29.68 10.95
C GLN A 587 -32.68 28.79 11.00
N LEU A 588 -32.02 28.60 9.86
CA LEU A 588 -30.82 27.76 9.73
C LEU A 588 -29.69 28.29 10.62
N ILE A 589 -29.42 29.60 10.63
CA ILE A 589 -28.41 30.20 11.51
C ILE A 589 -28.67 29.83 12.98
N GLY A 590 -29.92 29.98 13.44
CA GLY A 590 -30.31 29.60 14.80
C GLY A 590 -30.12 28.11 15.08
N GLN A 591 -30.48 27.24 14.13
CA GLN A 591 -30.33 25.79 14.26
C GLN A 591 -28.87 25.32 14.25
N LEU A 592 -28.00 25.97 13.48
CA LEU A 592 -26.56 25.71 13.47
C LEU A 592 -25.90 26.07 14.81
N ILE A 593 -26.38 27.13 15.48
CA ILE A 593 -25.95 27.46 16.84
C ILE A 593 -26.49 26.43 17.84
N ASP A 594 -27.79 26.11 17.75
CA ASP A 594 -28.45 25.17 18.67
C ASP A 594 -27.82 23.77 18.66
N VAL A 595 -27.49 23.22 17.48
CA VAL A 595 -26.85 21.89 17.41
C VAL A 595 -25.51 21.86 18.13
N VAL A 596 -24.75 22.96 18.11
CA VAL A 596 -23.48 23.08 18.86
C VAL A 596 -23.74 23.14 20.36
N GLU A 597 -24.71 23.95 20.80
CA GLU A 597 -25.09 24.02 22.23
C GLU A 597 -25.54 22.65 22.76
N GLN A 598 -26.33 21.90 21.98
CA GLN A 598 -26.73 20.53 22.31
C GLN A 598 -25.53 19.58 22.40
N ALA A 599 -24.59 19.66 21.45
CA ALA A 599 -23.38 18.83 21.45
C ALA A 599 -22.49 19.14 22.67
N VAL A 600 -22.33 20.43 23.01
CA VAL A 600 -21.60 20.92 24.20
C VAL A 600 -22.21 20.39 25.49
N ALA A 601 -23.55 20.41 25.61
CA ALA A 601 -24.27 19.91 26.77
C ALA A 601 -24.18 18.39 26.94
N ARG A 602 -23.98 17.64 25.85
CA ARG A 602 -23.90 16.17 25.83
C ARG A 602 -22.47 15.62 25.94
N ARG A 603 -21.47 16.48 26.22
CA ARG A 603 -20.08 16.04 26.31
C ARG A 603 -19.86 15.01 27.43
N ARG A 604 -19.10 13.97 27.13
CA ARG A 604 -18.64 12.92 28.06
C ARG A 604 -17.21 12.50 27.74
N ALA A 605 -16.54 11.87 28.71
CA ALA A 605 -15.16 11.42 28.55
C ALA A 605 -15.06 10.28 27.51
N GLY A 606 -14.22 10.46 26.50
CA GLY A 606 -14.02 9.50 25.42
C GLY A 606 -12.64 9.56 24.78
N ARG A 607 -12.43 8.69 23.79
CA ARG A 607 -11.21 8.56 22.99
C ARG A 607 -11.55 8.70 21.51
N LEU A 608 -10.57 9.16 20.74
CA LEU A 608 -10.66 9.27 19.30
C LEU A 608 -9.86 8.17 18.64
N SER A 609 -10.39 7.65 17.54
CA SER A 609 -9.70 6.75 16.64
C SER A 609 -9.97 7.11 15.19
N VAL A 610 -9.00 6.85 14.32
CA VAL A 610 -9.09 7.10 12.87
C VAL A 610 -8.92 5.78 12.11
N GLY A 611 -9.61 5.66 10.99
CA GLY A 611 -9.44 4.58 10.01
C GLY A 611 -9.78 5.08 8.62
N SER A 612 -9.58 4.24 7.60
CA SER A 612 -9.98 4.58 6.23
C SER A 612 -10.51 3.35 5.52
N GLY A 613 -11.60 3.50 4.79
CA GLY A 613 -12.16 2.50 3.90
C GLY A 613 -12.05 2.95 2.46
N GLN A 614 -12.88 2.34 1.60
CA GLN A 614 -13.11 2.82 0.23
C GLN A 614 -14.58 2.69 -0.18
N ALA A 615 -15.03 3.57 -1.08
CA ALA A 615 -16.28 3.40 -1.81
C ALA A 615 -16.06 3.67 -3.31
N GLY A 616 -16.82 2.96 -4.16
CA GLY A 616 -16.54 2.87 -5.60
C GLY A 616 -17.49 3.64 -6.51
N PHE A 617 -18.45 4.40 -5.97
CA PHE A 617 -19.51 5.00 -6.80
C PHE A 617 -19.18 6.40 -7.35
N ALA A 618 -18.05 7.01 -6.95
CA ALA A 618 -17.63 8.30 -7.47
C ALA A 618 -16.88 8.11 -8.79
N ILE A 619 -17.40 8.67 -9.88
CA ILE A 619 -16.80 8.55 -11.21
C ILE A 619 -16.49 9.93 -11.76
N ASN A 620 -15.28 10.10 -12.34
CA ASN A 620 -14.90 11.36 -12.96
C ASN A 620 -15.88 11.71 -14.08
N ARG A 621 -16.36 12.97 -14.08
CA ARG A 621 -17.43 13.41 -14.97
C ARG A 621 -16.95 14.12 -16.23
N ARG A 622 -15.63 14.25 -16.44
CA ARG A 622 -15.05 15.11 -17.48
C ARG A 622 -14.67 14.31 -18.72
N SER A 623 -15.51 14.35 -19.75
CA SER A 623 -15.17 13.77 -21.06
C SER A 623 -14.22 14.69 -21.83
N LEU A 624 -13.09 14.15 -22.26
CA LEU A 624 -12.06 14.88 -23.00
C LEU A 624 -11.93 14.38 -24.44
N ARG A 625 -11.60 15.30 -25.36
CA ARG A 625 -11.13 15.01 -26.72
C ARG A 625 -9.92 15.90 -26.99
N ASP A 626 -8.80 15.30 -27.41
CA ASP A 626 -7.56 16.03 -27.69
C ASP A 626 -7.11 16.94 -26.51
N GLY A 627 -7.32 16.48 -25.27
CA GLY A 627 -6.98 17.22 -24.05
C GLY A 627 -7.89 18.42 -23.74
N GLN A 628 -9.05 18.53 -24.39
CA GLN A 628 -10.05 19.58 -24.15
C GLN A 628 -11.38 18.98 -23.73
N TRP A 629 -12.09 19.66 -22.84
CA TRP A 629 -13.39 19.23 -22.34
C TRP A 629 -14.46 19.32 -23.44
N VAL A 630 -15.21 18.23 -23.63
CA VAL A 630 -16.30 18.14 -24.62
C VAL A 630 -17.68 17.91 -24.02
N GLY A 631 -17.78 17.76 -22.71
CA GLY A 631 -19.04 17.56 -22.02
C GLY A 631 -18.93 16.75 -20.74
N PHE A 632 -20.06 16.62 -20.05
CA PHE A 632 -20.21 15.66 -18.96
C PHE A 632 -20.34 14.24 -19.50
N GLY A 633 -19.72 13.28 -18.82
CA GLY A 633 -19.86 11.85 -19.08
C GLY A 633 -19.49 11.03 -17.86
N GLU A 634 -19.29 9.73 -18.04
CA GLU A 634 -18.74 8.83 -17.02
C GLU A 634 -17.39 8.34 -17.53
N VAL A 635 -16.31 8.69 -16.84
CA VAL A 635 -14.93 8.34 -17.22
C VAL A 635 -14.33 7.52 -16.08
N PRO A 636 -14.51 6.18 -16.07
CA PRO A 636 -14.04 5.31 -14.98
C PRO A 636 -12.53 5.39 -14.74
N ASP A 637 -11.75 5.55 -15.81
CA ASP A 637 -10.28 5.68 -15.74
C ASP A 637 -9.83 7.12 -15.43
N GLY A 638 -10.77 8.04 -15.21
CA GLY A 638 -10.49 9.42 -14.84
C GLY A 638 -10.14 9.56 -13.37
N PRO A 639 -9.43 10.64 -12.95
CA PRO A 639 -9.06 10.83 -11.55
C PRO A 639 -10.29 10.90 -10.63
N ALA A 640 -10.31 10.09 -9.58
CA ALA A 640 -11.31 10.10 -8.52
C ALA A 640 -10.68 9.66 -7.20
N ASP A 641 -11.10 10.26 -6.09
CA ASP A 641 -10.67 9.83 -4.75
C ASP A 641 -11.73 8.90 -4.15
N HIS A 642 -11.37 7.63 -4.08
CA HIS A 642 -12.22 6.56 -3.55
C HIS A 642 -12.01 6.31 -2.06
N GLN A 643 -11.11 7.05 -1.39
CA GLN A 643 -10.88 6.87 0.03
C GLN A 643 -12.09 7.30 0.85
N LEU A 644 -12.36 6.54 1.90
CA LEU A 644 -13.44 6.81 2.85
C LEU A 644 -12.84 6.94 4.26
N PRO A 645 -12.19 8.07 4.59
CA PRO A 645 -11.63 8.29 5.92
C PRO A 645 -12.75 8.41 6.98
N ILE A 646 -12.49 7.86 8.17
CA ILE A 646 -13.40 7.98 9.32
C ILE A 646 -12.66 8.41 10.59
N LEU A 647 -13.31 9.27 11.38
CA LEU A 647 -12.93 9.61 12.75
C LEU A 647 -14.06 9.17 13.69
N ALA A 648 -13.75 8.25 14.59
CA ALA A 648 -14.70 7.70 15.55
C ALA A 648 -14.40 8.17 16.97
N ALA A 649 -15.43 8.55 17.71
CA ALA A 649 -15.36 8.93 19.11
C ALA A 649 -16.07 7.89 19.98
N HIS A 650 -15.34 7.21 20.86
CA HIS A 650 -15.92 6.23 21.79
C HIS A 650 -15.85 6.74 23.22
N ASP A 651 -16.90 6.53 24.00
CA ASP A 651 -16.87 6.83 25.42
C ASP A 651 -16.05 5.78 26.20
N SER A 652 -15.89 6.02 27.50
CA SER A 652 -15.11 5.14 28.38
C SER A 652 -15.72 3.74 28.56
N ALA A 653 -16.97 3.52 28.15
CA ALA A 653 -17.63 2.22 28.14
C ALA A 653 -17.55 1.52 26.75
N GLY A 654 -16.87 2.13 25.78
CA GLY A 654 -16.76 1.62 24.41
C GLY A 654 -17.99 1.92 23.55
N LYS A 655 -18.92 2.77 24.00
CA LYS A 655 -20.09 3.17 23.20
C LYS A 655 -19.72 4.33 22.29
N LEU A 656 -20.10 4.24 21.01
CA LEU A 656 -19.87 5.31 20.05
C LEU A 656 -20.68 6.58 20.43
N ILE A 657 -19.98 7.71 20.46
CA ILE A 657 -20.52 9.06 20.66
C ILE A 657 -20.83 9.68 19.30
N ALA A 658 -19.88 9.58 18.37
CA ALA A 658 -19.99 10.12 17.04
C ALA A 658 -19.05 9.39 16.07
N VAL A 659 -19.39 9.44 14.80
CA VAL A 659 -18.50 9.08 13.70
C VAL A 659 -18.60 10.16 12.63
N LEU A 660 -17.46 10.69 12.21
CA LEU A 660 -17.33 11.52 11.02
C LEU A 660 -16.81 10.63 9.90
N ALA A 661 -17.48 10.62 8.75
CA ALA A 661 -17.02 9.94 7.54
C ALA A 661 -16.85 10.95 6.40
N GLY A 662 -15.78 10.77 5.61
CA GLY A 662 -15.49 11.58 4.43
C GLY A 662 -15.65 10.77 3.14
N TYR A 663 -16.14 11.39 2.07
CA TYR A 663 -16.08 10.81 0.73
C TYR A 663 -16.09 11.89 -0.37
N ALA A 664 -15.25 11.75 -1.39
CA ALA A 664 -15.04 12.76 -2.42
C ALA A 664 -15.99 12.56 -3.62
N CYS A 665 -17.26 12.91 -3.46
CA CYS A 665 -18.26 12.80 -4.53
C CYS A 665 -19.31 13.91 -4.43
N HIS A 666 -19.73 14.49 -5.56
CA HIS A 666 -20.89 15.37 -5.58
C HIS A 666 -22.14 14.65 -5.06
N ALA A 667 -22.97 15.33 -4.28
CA ALA A 667 -24.29 14.84 -3.89
C ALA A 667 -25.35 15.21 -4.95
N THR A 668 -25.23 14.54 -6.10
CA THR A 668 -26.05 14.76 -7.31
C THR A 668 -26.66 13.48 -7.86
N THR A 669 -26.93 12.50 -7.00
CA THR A 669 -27.65 11.30 -7.42
C THR A 669 -29.07 11.68 -7.85
N GLU A 670 -29.70 12.58 -7.11
CA GLU A 670 -30.93 13.26 -7.48
C GLU A 670 -30.62 14.39 -8.47
N THR A 671 -31.20 14.31 -9.67
CA THR A 671 -30.83 15.23 -10.76
C THR A 671 -31.74 16.47 -10.82
N GLY A 672 -31.48 17.37 -11.78
CA GLY A 672 -32.23 18.62 -11.94
C GLY A 672 -33.74 18.47 -12.16
N THR A 673 -34.24 17.26 -12.45
CA THR A 673 -35.69 16.97 -12.54
C THR A 673 -36.35 16.63 -11.20
N PHE A 674 -35.57 16.32 -10.16
CA PHE A 674 -36.07 16.02 -8.82
C PHE A 674 -36.21 17.33 -8.03
N ASN A 675 -37.43 17.77 -7.69
CA ASN A 675 -37.67 19.06 -7.04
C ASN A 675 -38.30 18.92 -5.64
N GLN A 676 -37.76 18.01 -4.82
CA GLN A 676 -38.17 17.79 -3.43
C GLN A 676 -36.96 17.90 -2.49
N ILE A 677 -37.19 18.27 -1.23
CA ILE A 677 -36.13 18.37 -0.21
C ILE A 677 -35.58 16.97 0.11
N SER A 678 -34.25 16.84 0.11
CA SER A 678 -33.52 15.62 0.41
C SER A 678 -32.05 15.92 0.72
N GLY A 679 -31.45 15.10 1.59
CA GLY A 679 -30.01 15.13 1.85
C GLY A 679 -29.15 14.42 0.80
N ASP A 680 -29.77 13.85 -0.25
CA ASP A 680 -29.12 12.99 -1.26
C ASP A 680 -28.33 11.84 -0.58
N TRP A 681 -27.32 11.27 -1.22
CA TRP A 681 -26.56 10.16 -0.64
C TRP A 681 -25.89 10.48 0.72
N PRO A 682 -25.37 11.70 1.00
CA PRO A 682 -24.78 12.00 2.30
C PRO A 682 -25.81 11.98 3.43
N GLY A 683 -26.99 12.56 3.22
CA GLY A 683 -28.08 12.54 4.19
C GLY A 683 -28.52 11.11 4.48
N PHE A 684 -28.71 10.31 3.43
CA PHE A 684 -29.00 8.88 3.59
C PHE A 684 -27.90 8.11 4.30
N ALA A 685 -26.62 8.38 4.01
CA ALA A 685 -25.50 7.75 4.69
C ALA A 685 -25.56 8.00 6.20
N ALA A 686 -25.80 9.25 6.61
CA ALA A 686 -25.89 9.62 8.02
C ALA A 686 -27.09 8.92 8.71
N ASP A 687 -28.28 9.02 8.12
CA ASP A 687 -29.51 8.48 8.71
C ASP A 687 -29.47 6.94 8.83
N LEU A 688 -29.02 6.25 7.77
CA LEU A 688 -28.87 4.79 7.77
C LEU A 688 -27.81 4.33 8.76
N LEU A 689 -26.70 5.07 8.87
CA LEU A 689 -25.64 4.75 9.80
C LEU A 689 -26.10 4.94 11.25
N GLU A 690 -26.79 6.03 11.59
CA GLU A 690 -27.36 6.25 12.92
C GLU A 690 -28.38 5.15 13.28
N GLN A 691 -29.23 4.75 12.33
CA GLN A 691 -30.17 3.63 12.52
C GLN A 691 -29.42 2.32 12.82
N GLN A 692 -28.47 1.95 11.96
CA GLN A 692 -27.74 0.69 12.12
C GLN A 692 -26.88 0.69 13.38
N LEU A 693 -26.28 1.82 13.75
CA LEU A 693 -25.56 1.98 15.01
C LEU A 693 -26.47 1.76 16.22
N ALA A 694 -27.70 2.28 16.19
CA ALA A 694 -28.68 2.02 17.24
C ALA A 694 -29.02 0.52 17.37
N GLU A 695 -29.18 -0.18 16.25
CA GLU A 695 -29.40 -1.63 16.21
C GLU A 695 -28.22 -2.43 16.82
N HIS A 696 -27.00 -1.86 16.77
CA HIS A 696 -25.77 -2.42 17.36
C HIS A 696 -25.47 -1.89 18.78
N GLY A 697 -26.42 -1.23 19.45
CA GLY A 697 -26.28 -0.77 20.85
C GLY A 697 -25.61 0.60 21.02
N HIS A 698 -25.57 1.40 19.96
CA HIS A 698 -25.03 2.77 19.93
C HIS A 698 -26.13 3.83 19.70
N GLU A 699 -27.25 3.75 20.42
CA GLU A 699 -28.48 4.54 20.17
C GLU A 699 -28.35 6.06 20.32
N GLN A 700 -27.20 6.56 20.77
CA GLN A 700 -26.91 7.99 20.93
C GLN A 700 -25.77 8.46 20.03
N ALA A 701 -25.28 7.61 19.12
CA ALA A 701 -24.23 7.97 18.19
C ALA A 701 -24.79 8.91 17.11
N VAL A 702 -24.00 9.92 16.74
CA VAL A 702 -24.29 10.85 15.65
C VAL A 702 -23.34 10.60 14.48
N ALA A 703 -23.87 10.51 13.26
CA ALA A 703 -23.09 10.28 12.05
C ALA A 703 -22.95 11.57 11.24
N LEU A 704 -21.75 12.13 11.16
CA LEU A 704 -21.43 13.31 10.37
C LEU A 704 -20.84 12.87 9.02
N ILE A 705 -21.27 13.52 7.93
CA ILE A 705 -20.73 13.27 6.59
C ILE A 705 -20.09 14.55 6.06
N ALA A 706 -18.83 14.47 5.66
CA ALA A 706 -18.09 15.55 5.02
C ALA A 706 -17.70 15.14 3.59
N ILE A 707 -17.59 16.12 2.69
CA ILE A 707 -17.26 15.87 1.29
C ILE A 707 -15.81 16.24 1.02
N GLY A 708 -15.07 15.31 0.42
CA GLY A 708 -13.68 15.50 0.00
C GLY A 708 -13.55 16.28 -1.32
N CYS A 709 -12.34 16.35 -1.85
CA CYS A 709 -12.06 16.96 -3.15
C CYS A 709 -12.58 16.10 -4.31
N GLY A 710 -13.86 16.25 -4.63
CA GLY A 710 -14.55 15.48 -5.68
C GLY A 710 -15.47 16.32 -6.55
N ALA A 711 -15.18 17.62 -6.70
CA ALA A 711 -16.03 18.52 -7.49
C ALA A 711 -16.16 18.10 -8.96
N ASP A 712 -15.19 17.36 -9.49
CA ASP A 712 -15.18 16.78 -10.84
C ASP A 712 -15.59 15.29 -10.88
N ALA A 713 -16.19 14.77 -9.81
CA ALA A 713 -16.73 13.41 -9.74
C ALA A 713 -18.23 13.41 -9.39
N ASN A 714 -19.01 12.61 -10.13
CA ASN A 714 -20.44 12.39 -9.87
C ASN A 714 -20.68 10.95 -9.35
N PRO A 715 -21.80 10.70 -8.67
CA PRO A 715 -22.20 9.36 -8.29
C PRO A 715 -22.74 8.58 -9.50
N THR A 716 -22.38 7.31 -9.62
CA THR A 716 -22.88 6.39 -10.67
C THR A 716 -23.40 5.10 -10.05
N PRO A 717 -24.65 4.66 -10.36
CA PRO A 717 -25.62 5.34 -11.22
C PRO A 717 -26.28 6.56 -10.54
N ARG A 718 -26.93 7.42 -11.35
CA ARG A 718 -27.71 8.58 -10.89
C ARG A 718 -29.02 8.73 -11.65
N GLY A 719 -30.00 9.41 -11.04
CA GLY A 719 -31.31 9.65 -11.64
C GLY A 719 -32.51 9.44 -10.71
N THR A 720 -32.37 8.64 -9.63
CA THR A 720 -33.49 8.33 -8.73
C THR A 720 -33.15 8.49 -7.25
N HIS A 721 -34.18 8.69 -6.43
CA HIS A 721 -34.06 8.82 -4.97
C HIS A 721 -33.58 7.52 -4.32
N GLU A 722 -34.00 6.36 -4.85
CA GLU A 722 -33.57 5.05 -4.38
C GLU A 722 -32.07 4.81 -4.62
N GLN A 723 -31.52 5.34 -5.72
CA GLN A 723 -30.08 5.29 -5.97
C GLN A 723 -29.31 6.12 -4.93
N ALA A 724 -29.86 7.27 -4.51
CA ALA A 724 -29.23 8.09 -3.46
C ALA A 724 -29.17 7.31 -2.13
N GLN A 725 -30.25 6.60 -1.79
CA GLN A 725 -30.28 5.70 -0.64
C GLN A 725 -29.28 4.54 -0.77
N GLN A 726 -29.11 3.96 -1.96
CA GLN A 726 -28.13 2.88 -2.20
C GLN A 726 -26.68 3.35 -2.01
N HIS A 727 -26.35 4.55 -2.49
CA HIS A 727 -25.03 5.15 -2.25
C HIS A 727 -24.81 5.46 -0.77
N GLY A 728 -25.84 5.97 -0.09
CA GLY A 728 -25.82 6.16 1.37
C GLY A 728 -25.58 4.84 2.12
N GLN A 729 -26.26 3.76 1.73
CA GLN A 729 -26.06 2.42 2.28
C GLN A 729 -24.63 1.90 2.03
N THR A 730 -24.04 2.21 0.88
CA THR A 730 -22.65 1.81 0.55
C THR A 730 -21.67 2.43 1.55
N VAL A 731 -21.81 3.74 1.82
CA VAL A 731 -21.01 4.44 2.83
C VAL A 731 -21.26 3.86 4.22
N ALA A 732 -22.52 3.73 4.65
CA ALA A 732 -22.87 3.21 5.98
C ALA A 732 -22.31 1.81 6.23
N THR A 733 -22.40 0.92 5.23
CA THR A 733 -21.87 -0.45 5.32
C THR A 733 -20.36 -0.47 5.52
N GLU A 734 -19.62 0.35 4.77
CA GLU A 734 -18.17 0.41 4.89
C GLU A 734 -17.73 1.00 6.23
N VAL A 735 -18.42 2.05 6.70
CA VAL A 735 -18.15 2.64 8.02
C VAL A 735 -18.38 1.61 9.14
N LEU A 736 -19.49 0.85 9.10
CA LEU A 736 -19.75 -0.20 10.07
C LEU A 736 -18.69 -1.31 10.03
N ARG A 737 -18.26 -1.73 8.84
CA ARG A 737 -17.19 -2.72 8.69
C ARG A 737 -15.89 -2.25 9.38
N LEU A 738 -15.53 -0.98 9.22
CA LEU A 738 -14.36 -0.39 9.88
C LEU A 738 -14.54 -0.32 11.40
N LEU A 739 -15.70 0.09 11.89
CA LEU A 739 -16.00 0.17 13.33
C LEU A 739 -16.02 -1.21 14.02
N GLN A 740 -16.40 -2.27 13.29
CA GLN A 740 -16.41 -3.65 13.79
C GLN A 740 -15.03 -4.32 13.70
N SER A 741 -14.08 -3.73 12.98
CA SER A 741 -12.71 -4.24 12.92
C SER A 741 -12.03 -3.99 14.27
N PRO A 742 -11.35 -5.00 14.88
CA PRO A 742 -10.63 -4.78 16.13
C PRO A 742 -9.68 -3.60 16.00
N ALA A 743 -9.70 -2.67 16.96
CA ALA A 743 -8.75 -1.57 17.07
C ALA A 743 -7.37 -2.13 17.44
N SER A 744 -6.72 -2.81 16.50
CA SER A 744 -5.42 -3.46 16.67
C SER A 744 -4.59 -3.24 15.40
N VAL A 745 -3.65 -2.32 15.53
CA VAL A 745 -2.29 -2.29 15.00
C VAL A 745 -1.92 -3.53 14.17
N SER A 746 -2.02 -3.49 12.84
CA SER A 746 -1.18 -4.25 11.86
C SER A 746 -1.79 -4.30 10.43
N PRO A 747 -1.00 -4.62 9.39
CA PRO A 747 -1.45 -4.78 8.00
C PRO A 747 -2.50 -5.90 7.86
N PRO A 748 -3.31 -5.91 6.79
CA PRO A 748 -4.43 -6.85 6.64
C PRO A 748 -3.99 -8.31 6.70
N ALA A 749 -4.79 -9.14 7.40
CA ALA A 749 -4.59 -10.58 7.50
C ALA A 749 -4.86 -11.26 6.15
N ALA A 750 -3.89 -12.02 5.66
CA ALA A 750 -4.04 -12.77 4.43
C ALA A 750 -4.94 -13.99 4.63
N GLY A 751 -6.15 -13.95 4.07
CA GLY A 751 -7.07 -15.09 4.09
C GLY A 751 -8.56 -14.74 4.08
N ALA A 752 -8.95 -13.50 4.44
CA ALA A 752 -10.24 -13.01 3.96
C ALA A 752 -10.11 -12.88 2.44
N ALA A 753 -11.04 -13.47 1.68
CA ALA A 753 -11.14 -13.23 0.25
C ALA A 753 -11.13 -11.72 0.03
N MET A 754 -9.99 -11.20 -0.41
CA MET A 754 -9.80 -9.81 -0.78
C MET A 754 -10.64 -9.58 -2.04
N VAL A 755 -11.91 -9.27 -1.84
CA VAL A 755 -12.57 -8.34 -2.72
C VAL A 755 -11.95 -6.99 -2.38
N ASN A 756 -10.87 -6.59 -3.06
CA ASN A 756 -10.27 -5.25 -3.06
C ASN A 756 -10.82 -4.27 -1.99
N SER A 757 -10.50 -4.46 -0.71
CA SER A 757 -10.96 -3.55 0.35
C SER A 757 -9.77 -2.71 0.84
N GLY A 758 -9.31 -1.77 0.02
CA GLY A 758 -8.08 -0.99 0.23
C GLY A 758 -8.12 0.05 1.36
N GLY A 759 -8.44 -0.38 2.58
CA GLY A 759 -8.58 0.50 3.76
C GLY A 759 -7.53 0.32 4.86
N GLN A 760 -7.38 1.34 5.73
CA GLN A 760 -6.61 1.31 6.97
C GLN A 760 -7.51 0.94 8.18
N PRO A 761 -7.08 0.03 9.07
CA PRO A 761 -7.83 -0.33 10.27
C PRO A 761 -7.89 0.83 11.28
N MET A 762 -8.83 0.73 12.23
CA MET A 762 -8.99 1.74 13.29
C MET A 762 -7.76 1.78 14.21
N ARG A 763 -7.18 2.97 14.38
CA ARG A 763 -6.08 3.25 15.33
C ARG A 763 -6.45 4.40 16.26
N LEU A 764 -6.00 4.35 17.52
CA LEU A 764 -6.15 5.49 18.42
C LEU A 764 -5.34 6.68 17.91
N ILE A 765 -5.80 7.89 18.21
CA ILE A 765 -5.09 9.13 17.93
C ILE A 765 -5.00 10.01 19.18
N ASP A 766 -4.01 10.90 19.19
CA ASP A 766 -3.89 11.94 20.20
C ASP A 766 -5.10 12.90 20.15
N PRO A 767 -5.88 13.07 21.23
CA PRO A 767 -7.02 13.96 21.24
C PRO A 767 -6.68 15.45 21.24
N ARG A 768 -5.40 15.82 21.43
CA ARG A 768 -4.96 17.22 21.45
C ARG A 768 -4.95 17.78 20.03
N VAL A 769 -5.96 18.60 19.74
CA VAL A 769 -6.12 19.25 18.45
C VAL A 769 -5.46 20.64 18.42
N MET A 770 -4.52 20.82 17.50
CA MET A 770 -3.99 22.12 17.10
C MET A 770 -4.76 22.61 15.87
N CYS A 771 -5.49 23.71 16.04
CA CYS A 771 -6.23 24.34 14.97
C CYS A 771 -5.48 25.58 14.45
N ARG A 772 -5.40 25.74 13.12
CA ARG A 772 -4.84 26.93 12.47
C ARG A 772 -5.69 27.31 11.27
N MET A 773 -5.71 28.60 10.93
CA MET A 773 -6.44 29.11 9.78
C MET A 773 -5.72 30.31 9.19
N THR A 774 -5.80 30.45 7.87
CA THR A 774 -5.44 31.66 7.15
C THR A 774 -6.50 31.96 6.08
N ARG A 775 -6.58 33.22 5.67
CA ARG A 775 -7.37 33.64 4.51
C ARG A 775 -6.43 34.15 3.44
N ILE A 776 -6.68 33.79 2.18
CA ILE A 776 -5.85 34.17 1.04
C ILE A 776 -6.73 34.67 -0.10
N ASP A 777 -6.20 35.54 -0.94
CA ASP A 777 -6.90 35.98 -2.15
C ASP A 777 -6.52 35.05 -3.31
N LEU A 778 -7.52 34.51 -4.02
CA LEU A 778 -7.27 33.69 -5.21
C LEU A 778 -7.39 34.55 -6.47
N PRO A 779 -6.32 34.71 -7.27
CA PRO A 779 -6.35 35.55 -8.46
C PRO A 779 -7.30 35.00 -9.52
N HIS A 780 -8.02 35.91 -10.18
CA HIS A 780 -8.71 35.62 -11.43
C HIS A 780 -7.74 35.74 -12.62
N GLY A 781 -8.07 35.07 -13.73
CA GLY A 781 -7.43 35.31 -15.02
C GLY A 781 -7.78 36.69 -15.60
N PRO A 782 -7.47 36.94 -16.88
CA PRO A 782 -7.79 38.20 -17.54
C PRO A 782 -9.28 38.54 -17.44
N LEU A 783 -9.57 39.75 -16.95
CA LEU A 783 -10.94 40.27 -16.82
C LEU A 783 -11.53 40.58 -18.21
N PRO A 784 -12.82 40.31 -18.44
CA PRO A 784 -13.48 40.72 -19.67
C PRO A 784 -13.50 42.25 -19.80
N SER A 785 -13.35 42.70 -21.04
CA SER A 785 -13.45 44.11 -21.41
C SER A 785 -14.88 44.64 -21.23
N GLN A 786 -15.01 45.96 -21.16
CA GLN A 786 -16.33 46.60 -21.09
C GLN A 786 -17.21 46.23 -22.30
N GLU A 787 -16.64 46.16 -23.51
CA GLU A 787 -17.36 45.77 -24.73
C GLU A 787 -17.88 44.32 -24.64
N GLU A 788 -17.08 43.39 -24.11
CA GLU A 788 -17.51 42.02 -23.87
C GLU A 788 -18.64 41.94 -22.85
N TRP A 789 -18.60 42.76 -21.79
CA TRP A 789 -19.70 42.86 -20.84
C TRP A 789 -20.97 43.43 -21.47
N GLU A 790 -20.87 44.49 -22.25
CA GLU A 790 -22.00 45.08 -22.97
C GLU A 790 -22.63 44.07 -23.95
N HIS A 791 -21.80 43.29 -24.66
CA HIS A 791 -22.28 42.22 -25.53
C HIS A 791 -23.01 41.13 -24.74
N ARG A 792 -22.41 40.61 -23.67
CA ARG A 792 -23.04 39.58 -22.82
C ARG A 792 -24.32 40.09 -22.14
N ALA A 793 -24.37 41.36 -21.77
CA ALA A 793 -25.53 41.99 -21.13
C ALA A 793 -26.77 42.06 -22.04
N SER A 794 -26.59 41.95 -23.36
CA SER A 794 -27.69 41.83 -24.33
C SER A 794 -28.34 40.45 -24.37
N GLN A 795 -27.71 39.43 -23.76
CA GLN A 795 -28.24 38.08 -23.68
C GLN A 795 -29.26 37.94 -22.53
N ASP A 796 -30.11 36.92 -22.65
CA ASP A 796 -31.07 36.54 -21.61
C ASP A 796 -30.43 35.61 -20.56
N GLY A 797 -31.19 35.32 -19.50
CA GLY A 797 -30.80 34.37 -18.45
C GLY A 797 -29.57 34.78 -17.64
N VAL A 798 -28.86 33.78 -17.12
CA VAL A 798 -27.73 33.95 -16.19
C VAL A 798 -26.57 34.72 -16.79
N THR A 799 -26.27 34.55 -18.08
CA THR A 799 -25.17 35.25 -18.78
C THR A 799 -25.42 36.76 -18.83
N GLY A 800 -26.65 37.16 -19.20
CA GLY A 800 -27.04 38.55 -19.20
C GLY A 800 -27.06 39.16 -17.81
N ALA A 801 -27.64 38.46 -16.84
CA ALA A 801 -27.75 38.94 -15.46
C ALA A 801 -26.35 39.16 -14.84
N HIS A 802 -25.43 38.24 -15.10
CA HIS A 802 -24.03 38.32 -14.71
C HIS A 802 -23.33 39.55 -15.28
N ALA A 803 -23.45 39.78 -16.58
CA ALA A 803 -22.80 40.92 -17.23
C ALA A 803 -23.37 42.27 -16.78
N ARG A 804 -24.70 42.35 -16.61
CA ARG A 804 -25.37 43.54 -16.08
C ARG A 804 -24.93 43.86 -14.65
N TYR A 805 -24.68 42.85 -13.81
CA TYR A 805 -24.13 43.04 -12.48
C TYR A 805 -22.77 43.77 -12.51
N PHE A 806 -21.82 43.30 -13.32
CA PHE A 806 -20.50 43.95 -13.42
C PHE A 806 -20.54 45.32 -14.08
N LEU A 807 -21.40 45.53 -15.09
CA LEU A 807 -21.61 46.86 -15.67
C LEU A 807 -22.19 47.85 -14.65
N ASN A 808 -23.11 47.40 -13.79
CA ASN A 808 -23.65 48.24 -12.73
C ASN A 808 -22.58 48.60 -11.69
N LEU A 809 -21.71 47.65 -11.28
CA LEU A 809 -20.56 47.96 -10.42
C LEU A 809 -19.68 49.06 -11.01
N LEU A 810 -19.33 48.95 -12.29
CA LEU A 810 -18.53 49.96 -13.00
C LEU A 810 -19.25 51.31 -13.08
N LYS A 811 -20.55 51.30 -13.34
CA LYS A 811 -21.39 52.51 -13.38
C LYS A 811 -21.46 53.21 -12.03
N ASP A 812 -21.44 52.44 -10.93
CA ASP A 812 -21.45 52.93 -9.56
C ASP A 812 -20.04 53.36 -9.08
N GLY A 813 -19.04 53.36 -9.97
CA GLY A 813 -17.66 53.79 -9.67
C GLY A 813 -16.82 52.73 -8.95
N GLN A 814 -17.30 51.49 -8.87
CA GLN A 814 -16.56 50.36 -8.28
C GLN A 814 -15.73 49.64 -9.34
N THR A 815 -14.74 48.87 -8.90
CA THR A 815 -13.91 48.03 -9.77
C THR A 815 -14.41 46.59 -9.81
N VAL A 816 -14.25 45.92 -10.95
CA VAL A 816 -14.47 44.46 -11.03
C VAL A 816 -13.41 43.74 -10.17
N PRO A 817 -13.80 42.85 -9.24
CA PRO A 817 -12.85 42.14 -8.39
C PRO A 817 -11.85 41.29 -9.20
N ALA A 818 -10.57 41.57 -9.02
CA ALA A 818 -9.49 40.80 -9.66
C ALA A 818 -9.18 39.47 -8.96
N VAL A 819 -9.79 39.21 -7.81
CA VAL A 819 -9.57 38.03 -6.98
C VAL A 819 -10.90 37.49 -6.45
N VAL A 820 -10.93 36.22 -6.06
CA VAL A 820 -11.84 35.72 -5.02
C VAL A 820 -11.20 36.09 -3.68
N PRO A 821 -11.78 37.05 -2.94
CA PRO A 821 -11.17 37.52 -1.70
C PRO A 821 -11.36 36.49 -0.58
N ASP A 822 -10.46 36.54 0.40
CA ASP A 822 -10.67 35.93 1.72
C ASP A 822 -10.93 34.41 1.74
N TYR A 823 -10.42 33.68 0.75
CA TYR A 823 -10.56 32.23 0.63
C TYR A 823 -10.02 31.50 1.88
N PRO A 824 -10.84 30.70 2.58
CA PRO A 824 -10.44 30.07 3.82
C PRO A 824 -9.60 28.80 3.59
N VAL A 825 -8.44 28.74 4.25
CA VAL A 825 -7.64 27.51 4.40
C VAL A 825 -7.45 27.25 5.89
N GLN A 826 -7.90 26.09 6.36
CA GLN A 826 -7.86 25.72 7.78
C GLN A 826 -7.31 24.31 7.95
N THR A 827 -6.54 24.09 9.03
CA THR A 827 -5.97 22.78 9.36
C THR A 827 -6.19 22.43 10.83
N TRP A 828 -6.50 21.17 11.10
CA TRP A 828 -6.57 20.56 12.42
C TRP A 828 -5.57 19.41 12.52
N CYS A 829 -4.61 19.50 13.44
CA CYS A 829 -3.62 18.44 13.67
C CYS A 829 -3.85 17.80 15.04
N PHE A 830 -4.09 16.49 15.04
CA PHE A 830 -4.23 15.64 16.23
C PHE A 830 -2.89 15.00 16.55
N GLY A 831 -2.07 15.70 17.35
CA GLY A 831 -0.66 15.34 17.54
C GLY A 831 0.05 15.15 16.20
N ASP A 832 0.76 14.02 16.07
CA ASP A 832 1.36 13.55 14.81
C ASP A 832 0.54 12.41 14.17
N ASP A 833 -0.71 12.19 14.57
CA ASP A 833 -1.49 11.02 14.14
C ASP A 833 -2.40 11.27 12.93
N LEU A 834 -2.92 12.49 12.83
CA LEU A 834 -3.87 12.92 11.79
C LEU A 834 -3.78 14.44 11.58
N ALA A 835 -3.70 14.85 10.32
CA ALA A 835 -3.91 16.22 9.86
C ALA A 835 -5.17 16.28 8.99
N MET A 836 -6.15 17.07 9.40
CA MET A 836 -7.31 17.40 8.58
C MET A 836 -7.12 18.77 7.95
N VAL A 837 -7.39 18.89 6.66
CA VAL A 837 -7.39 20.14 5.89
C VAL A 837 -8.82 20.45 5.50
N PHE A 838 -9.24 21.69 5.67
CA PHE A 838 -10.56 22.19 5.29
C PHE A 838 -10.39 23.34 4.30
N LEU A 839 -10.87 23.10 3.08
CA LEU A 839 -10.79 24.03 1.96
C LEU A 839 -12.18 24.55 1.60
N GLY A 840 -12.26 25.86 1.31
CA GLY A 840 -13.47 26.46 0.77
C GLY A 840 -13.73 26.06 -0.68
N GLY A 841 -14.98 26.16 -1.12
CA GLY A 841 -15.34 25.98 -2.54
C GLY A 841 -15.54 24.53 -2.96
N GLU A 842 -15.90 24.36 -4.23
CA GLU A 842 -16.00 23.05 -4.86
C GLU A 842 -14.62 22.64 -5.38
N VAL A 843 -13.87 21.92 -4.56
CA VAL A 843 -12.47 21.58 -4.83
C VAL A 843 -12.38 20.28 -5.65
N VAL A 844 -11.63 20.32 -6.74
CA VAL A 844 -11.41 19.18 -7.64
C VAL A 844 -10.34 18.22 -7.08
N VAL A 845 -10.37 16.96 -7.53
CA VAL A 845 -9.56 15.86 -6.98
C VAL A 845 -8.04 16.10 -7.01
N ASP A 846 -7.55 16.87 -7.97
CA ASP A 846 -6.12 17.19 -8.11
C ASP A 846 -5.50 17.78 -6.84
N TYR A 847 -6.27 18.51 -6.01
CA TYR A 847 -5.77 19.06 -4.75
C TYR A 847 -5.52 17.97 -3.71
N ALA A 848 -6.40 16.97 -3.60
CA ALA A 848 -6.19 15.84 -2.69
C ALA A 848 -4.98 15.01 -3.12
N ILE A 849 -4.81 14.78 -4.43
CA ILE A 849 -3.65 14.08 -4.99
C ILE A 849 -2.36 14.85 -4.68
N ARG A 850 -2.30 16.14 -5.06
CA ARG A 850 -1.09 16.95 -4.87
C ARG A 850 -0.73 17.13 -3.39
N LEU A 851 -1.71 17.36 -2.52
CA LEU A 851 -1.45 17.44 -1.08
C LEU A 851 -1.01 16.07 -0.52
N GLY A 852 -1.54 14.96 -1.05
CA GLY A 852 -1.08 13.61 -0.75
C GLY A 852 0.38 13.35 -1.15
N ASP A 853 0.88 13.98 -2.22
CA ASP A 853 2.30 13.91 -2.61
C ASP A 853 3.20 14.82 -1.74
N MET A 854 2.66 15.97 -1.33
CA MET A 854 3.39 16.94 -0.49
C MET A 854 3.52 16.51 0.98
N PHE A 855 2.57 15.72 1.48
CA PHE A 855 2.49 15.33 2.89
C PHE A 855 2.39 13.80 3.04
N ASP A 856 2.39 13.33 4.28
CA ASP A 856 2.12 11.93 4.58
C ASP A 856 0.63 11.61 4.35
N ALA A 857 0.32 11.09 3.16
CA ALA A 857 -1.03 10.73 2.72
C ALA A 857 -1.74 9.76 3.69
N ASN A 858 -1.02 8.93 4.47
CA ASN A 858 -1.63 8.00 5.42
C ASN A 858 -2.14 8.68 6.69
N ARG A 859 -1.79 9.94 6.90
CA ARG A 859 -2.19 10.76 8.04
C ARG A 859 -2.82 12.09 7.60
N LEU A 860 -3.17 12.24 6.31
CA LEU A 860 -3.79 13.44 5.77
C LEU A 860 -5.24 13.17 5.39
N TRP A 861 -6.15 14.08 5.75
CA TRP A 861 -7.55 14.05 5.31
C TRP A 861 -7.97 15.43 4.81
N VAL A 862 -8.23 15.54 3.51
CA VAL A 862 -8.64 16.80 2.86
C VAL A 862 -10.16 16.85 2.70
N ASN A 863 -10.78 17.92 3.21
CA ASN A 863 -12.20 18.22 3.12
C ASN A 863 -12.39 19.47 2.24
N ALA A 864 -13.41 19.44 1.38
CA ALA A 864 -13.85 20.58 0.59
C ALA A 864 -15.13 21.18 1.18
N TYR A 865 -15.76 22.14 0.48
CA TYR A 865 -17.06 22.72 0.85
C TYR A 865 -17.12 23.24 2.30
N SER A 866 -15.99 23.74 2.80
CA SER A 866 -15.83 24.09 4.22
C SER A 866 -15.59 25.59 4.39
N ASN A 867 -16.29 26.19 5.35
CA ASN A 867 -16.21 27.60 5.77
C ASN A 867 -16.66 28.67 4.76
N ASP A 868 -16.65 28.36 3.46
CA ASP A 868 -17.26 29.15 2.38
C ASP A 868 -17.33 28.28 1.12
N VAL A 869 -18.23 28.59 0.19
CA VAL A 869 -18.29 27.96 -1.13
C VAL A 869 -18.33 29.03 -2.23
N PRO A 870 -17.18 29.72 -2.48
CA PRO A 870 -17.18 30.92 -3.31
C PRO A 870 -17.29 30.64 -4.81
N CYS A 871 -16.83 29.48 -5.27
CA CYS A 871 -16.92 28.93 -6.62
C CYS A 871 -16.25 27.54 -6.68
N TYR A 872 -16.17 26.96 -7.88
CA TYR A 872 -15.26 25.87 -8.17
C TYR A 872 -13.79 26.30 -8.01
N ILE A 873 -12.98 25.41 -7.44
CA ILE A 873 -11.54 25.58 -7.26
C ILE A 873 -10.85 24.62 -8.21
N ALA A 874 -10.65 25.07 -9.45
CA ALA A 874 -10.03 24.29 -10.51
C ALA A 874 -8.50 24.18 -10.33
N SER A 875 -7.93 23.04 -10.73
CA SER A 875 -6.48 22.86 -10.83
C SER A 875 -5.94 23.40 -12.15
N ARG A 876 -4.62 23.54 -12.28
CA ARG A 876 -3.92 23.89 -13.51
C ARG A 876 -4.24 22.93 -14.65
N ARG A 877 -4.41 21.63 -14.37
CA ARG A 877 -4.85 20.63 -15.35
C ARG A 877 -6.24 20.98 -15.88
N ILE A 878 -7.21 21.14 -14.98
CA ILE A 878 -8.60 21.42 -15.36
C ILE A 878 -8.74 22.79 -16.04
N LEU A 879 -7.98 23.81 -15.62
CA LEU A 879 -7.91 25.11 -16.29
C LEU A 879 -7.46 25.02 -17.75
N ARG A 880 -6.54 24.10 -18.09
CA ARG A 880 -6.07 23.84 -19.46
C ARG A 880 -7.11 23.09 -20.30
N GLU A 881 -7.82 22.16 -19.67
CA GLU A 881 -8.89 21.39 -20.32
C GLU A 881 -10.14 22.25 -20.60
N GLY A 882 -10.39 23.29 -19.79
CA GLY A 882 -11.57 24.14 -19.86
C GLY A 882 -12.85 23.45 -19.38
N GLY A 883 -14.01 24.02 -19.70
CA GLY A 883 -15.31 23.38 -19.44
C GLY A 883 -16.01 23.89 -18.18
N TYR A 884 -16.91 23.07 -17.62
CA TYR A 884 -17.89 23.54 -16.64
C TYR A 884 -17.28 24.14 -15.35
N GLU A 885 -16.39 23.40 -14.68
CA GLU A 885 -15.73 23.78 -13.43
C GLU A 885 -14.87 25.05 -13.57
N VAL A 886 -14.50 25.42 -14.81
CA VAL A 886 -13.62 26.54 -15.11
C VAL A 886 -14.39 27.75 -15.61
N ASP A 887 -15.35 27.53 -16.51
CA ASP A 887 -15.91 28.59 -17.36
C ASP A 887 -17.37 28.89 -17.05
N SER A 888 -18.26 27.95 -17.36
CA SER A 888 -19.70 28.24 -17.30
C SER A 888 -20.23 28.29 -15.87
N SER A 889 -19.61 27.59 -14.91
CA SER A 889 -19.98 27.66 -13.50
C SER A 889 -19.75 29.05 -12.87
N MET A 890 -18.75 29.80 -13.33
CA MET A 890 -18.42 31.15 -12.83
C MET A 890 -19.60 32.12 -12.97
N LEU A 891 -20.45 31.90 -13.99
CA LEU A 891 -21.67 32.68 -14.20
C LEU A 891 -22.62 32.58 -13.00
N TYR A 892 -22.78 31.39 -12.41
CA TYR A 892 -23.69 31.16 -11.28
C TYR A 892 -23.12 31.74 -9.98
N TYR A 893 -21.80 31.61 -9.79
CA TYR A 893 -21.07 32.14 -8.65
C TYR A 893 -20.81 33.65 -8.71
N ARG A 894 -21.24 34.31 -9.80
CA ARG A 894 -21.03 35.75 -10.02
C ARG A 894 -19.55 36.11 -9.98
N ARG A 895 -18.70 35.29 -10.61
CA ARG A 895 -17.27 35.51 -10.77
C ARG A 895 -16.97 36.04 -12.17
N PRO A 896 -16.17 37.12 -12.30
CA PRO A 896 -15.99 37.82 -13.57
C PRO A 896 -15.32 36.96 -14.64
N THR A 897 -14.48 36.01 -14.24
CA THR A 897 -13.76 35.08 -15.13
C THR A 897 -13.25 33.90 -14.31
N ARG A 898 -12.63 32.93 -14.97
CA ARG A 898 -11.99 31.76 -14.34
C ARG A 898 -10.84 32.17 -13.40
N LEU A 899 -10.49 31.30 -12.46
CA LEU A 899 -9.29 31.46 -11.62
C LEU A 899 -8.01 31.45 -12.48
N ALA A 900 -6.98 32.14 -12.01
CA ALA A 900 -5.65 32.07 -12.59
C ALA A 900 -4.93 30.78 -12.17
N PRO A 901 -4.01 30.23 -12.99
CA PRO A 901 -3.29 28.99 -12.68
C PRO A 901 -2.48 29.00 -11.37
N GLU A 902 -2.15 30.18 -10.84
CA GLU A 902 -1.42 30.39 -9.59
C GLU A 902 -2.26 30.09 -8.34
N ALA A 903 -3.60 30.06 -8.46
CA ALA A 903 -4.49 29.77 -7.34
C ALA A 903 -4.18 28.40 -6.69
N GLU A 904 -3.83 27.41 -7.50
CA GLU A 904 -3.47 26.07 -7.01
C GLU A 904 -2.23 26.10 -6.11
N ASP A 905 -1.18 26.81 -6.52
CA ASP A 905 0.06 26.94 -5.75
C ASP A 905 -0.18 27.73 -4.46
N LEU A 906 -0.96 28.82 -4.51
CA LEU A 906 -1.28 29.63 -3.33
C LEU A 906 -2.01 28.82 -2.25
N ILE A 907 -2.94 27.95 -2.63
CA ILE A 907 -3.66 27.07 -1.70
C ILE A 907 -2.71 26.04 -1.12
N CYS A 908 -1.91 25.36 -1.96
CA CYS A 908 -0.96 24.34 -1.49
C CYS A 908 0.10 24.94 -0.55
N ASP A 909 0.62 26.12 -0.87
CA ASP A 909 1.55 26.89 -0.03
C ASP A 909 0.91 27.29 1.30
N ALA A 910 -0.37 27.68 1.29
CA ALA A 910 -1.09 28.00 2.52
C ALA A 910 -1.23 26.75 3.41
N VAL A 911 -1.58 25.58 2.84
CA VAL A 911 -1.64 24.33 3.58
C VAL A 911 -0.26 23.95 4.14
N GLN A 912 0.80 24.05 3.34
CA GLN A 912 2.17 23.81 3.76
C GLN A 912 2.56 24.67 4.96
N LYS A 913 2.30 25.99 4.90
CA LYS A 913 2.63 26.92 6.00
C LYS A 913 1.85 26.62 7.28
N LEU A 914 0.65 26.04 7.18
CA LEU A 914 -0.18 25.72 8.32
C LEU A 914 0.19 24.37 8.95
N LEU A 915 0.61 23.37 8.17
CA LEU A 915 0.92 22.03 8.67
C LEU A 915 2.32 21.96 9.34
N PRO A 916 2.49 21.14 10.40
CA PRO A 916 3.80 20.84 10.97
C PRO A 916 4.71 20.08 9.98
N HIS A 917 6.03 20.30 10.09
CA HIS A 917 7.03 19.57 9.31
C HIS A 917 6.98 18.04 9.49
N SER A 918 6.46 17.53 10.61
CA SER A 918 6.29 16.08 10.85
C SER A 918 5.30 15.40 9.89
N PHE A 919 4.50 16.19 9.15
CA PHE A 919 3.61 15.70 8.11
C PHE A 919 4.18 15.84 6.70
N TYR A 920 5.34 16.48 6.51
CA TYR A 920 5.91 16.66 5.17
C TYR A 920 6.37 15.32 4.61
N SER A 921 6.17 15.08 3.32
CA SER A 921 6.76 13.94 2.62
C SER A 921 8.30 14.03 2.64
N PRO A 922 9.03 12.92 2.47
CA PRO A 922 10.49 12.93 2.40
C PRO A 922 11.04 13.95 1.38
N GLU A 923 10.36 14.07 0.23
CA GLU A 923 10.68 15.02 -0.83
C GLU A 923 10.51 16.47 -0.34
N LEU A 924 9.37 16.77 0.28
CA LEU A 924 9.11 18.12 0.80
C LEU A 924 10.03 18.48 1.96
N GLN A 925 10.42 17.51 2.80
CA GLN A 925 11.42 17.71 3.85
C GLN A 925 12.82 17.98 3.28
N ALA A 926 13.18 17.40 2.14
CA ALA A 926 14.46 17.66 1.49
C ALA A 926 14.55 19.12 0.99
N ASP A 927 13.45 19.64 0.43
CA ASP A 927 13.37 21.03 -0.03
C ASP A 927 13.20 22.03 1.11
N PHE A 928 12.48 21.63 2.17
CA PHE A 928 12.17 22.45 3.34
C PHE A 928 12.50 21.69 4.63
N PRO A 929 13.81 21.58 4.98
CA PRO A 929 14.23 20.82 6.15
C PRO A 929 13.64 21.40 7.42
N GLY A 930 13.20 20.50 8.30
CA GLY A 930 12.69 20.88 9.61
C GLY A 930 13.73 21.59 10.49
N PRO A 931 13.30 22.22 11.58
CA PRO A 931 14.22 22.82 12.54
C PRO A 931 15.14 21.73 13.12
N ARG A 932 16.44 22.03 13.18
CA ARG A 932 17.46 21.16 13.81
C ARG A 932 17.14 20.92 15.29
N SER A 933 17.53 19.76 15.82
CA SER A 933 17.40 19.48 17.26
C SER A 933 18.14 20.54 18.09
N PRO A 934 17.84 20.70 19.40
CA PRO A 934 18.63 21.58 20.26
C PRO A 934 20.13 21.27 20.22
N GLU A 935 20.52 19.99 20.18
CA GLU A 935 21.92 19.57 20.07
C GLU A 935 22.54 19.91 18.72
N GLU A 936 21.84 19.63 17.61
CA GLU A 936 22.31 19.94 16.25
C GLU A 936 22.36 21.46 15.99
N SER A 937 21.38 22.19 16.51
CA SER A 937 21.35 23.65 16.49
C SER A 937 22.56 24.21 17.25
N LEU A 938 22.85 23.68 18.44
CA LEU A 938 24.01 24.09 19.23
C LEU A 938 25.32 23.73 18.53
N ALA A 939 25.42 22.54 17.93
CA ALA A 939 26.60 22.10 17.18
C ALA A 939 26.87 22.94 15.92
N ALA A 940 25.81 23.54 15.35
CA ALA A 940 25.90 24.42 14.19
C ALA A 940 26.27 25.87 14.52
N LEU A 941 26.20 26.26 15.80
CA LEU A 941 26.64 27.59 16.25
C LEU A 941 28.16 27.66 16.25
N HIS A 942 28.74 28.25 15.21
CA HIS A 942 30.16 28.58 15.17
C HIS A 942 30.38 30.02 15.66
N VAL A 943 31.09 30.18 16.77
CA VAL A 943 31.57 31.49 17.23
C VAL A 943 32.93 31.77 16.59
N ALA A 944 33.14 32.97 16.06
CA ALA A 944 34.44 33.36 15.51
C ALA A 944 35.55 33.26 16.57
N SER A 945 36.72 32.77 16.20
CA SER A 945 37.85 32.61 17.12
C SER A 945 38.25 33.95 17.73
N GLY A 946 38.05 34.11 19.04
CA GLY A 946 38.45 35.29 19.80
C GLY A 946 37.32 36.08 20.48
N LEU A 947 36.06 35.73 20.26
CA LEU A 947 34.95 36.25 21.08
C LEU A 947 34.94 35.51 22.43
N ARG A 948 35.29 36.24 23.50
CA ARG A 948 35.11 35.82 24.90
C ARG A 948 33.78 36.31 25.44
#